data_AF-A0A5J4WFE0-F1
#
_entry.id   AF-A0A5J4WFE0-F1
#
_cell.length_a   1.000
_cell.length_b   1.000
_cell.length_c   1.000
_cell.angle_alpha   90.00
_cell.angle_beta   90.00
_cell.angle_gamma   90.00
#
_symmetry.space_group_name_H-M   'P 1'
#
loop_
_entity.id
_entity.type
_entity.pdbx_description
1 polymer ?
#
loop_
_entity_poly.entity_id
_entity_poly.type
_entity_poly.pdbx_seq_one_letter_code
_entity_poly.pdbx_strand_id
1 'polypeptide(L)'
;MSQQPLTLQQVLPFINTDQLDEGTGNSEKPSDKAIIGTLYRALKKEQQEKEIIEEESSQKIGQIETDLKILNENYAKIQKTFQKTEKSLQEEKEAKLRLQEINKQQGDQLKIEKEKGSKMADTWEKEQKKRREAQEAHQIENEDKQKALQEIQIHKERIQQQEVYTNKLEADLVTAKEEGKKDKEKSVEMEARLIETSDKYHICENTLKRVNEEKEQQELKMNLEINKLKEEKKKASEKFQQDKQKIEQELAKVKEQAQIDKQKQDEIIKQDIEEYKEHEKKLAEELSKCQTELQVERVKSSTQDKQYESLLQRKKEIEDREREIAKEKERQENKGDQLEKYFKEEEDKRRKLENDLSAEKENIKKILEKLNDAEQKLLEKEEERRIAEESRLFEVEEKNGSIKRAEMAEENEKQQIERRRQSETEANQLKYENRRIKRNSDNLEQELKVEREMRREFQKKFSSEVEEKEKERKEFSQQIEKERRLASEEVERTKKDASSSLDNQKKITSEEVQKRQQAEKLQRNEQEDKEKVILKATSLEQNVLELETRLRESIELSKEKEENYIREKNRSENEVKKSLEENERRKLAEQEKGKLEGDNWRLRRQNERFAKENLRMRNQIGETQADDEVQLIEKDLKEIEELRSIKQQYLSSKHGKNETEKQSEGIQQMKDNLIKLMKEKKSSFCKWINTELSKKEQGTYQEIQYIRKRKEDICQIVGEIFYDKMDDQARMQAIEGGIASQIIAILMTQPLNTITHPLSLSFYSFTNPFSPPILQQLAQLNSFPMLLHLLDHPNIQVVGDAIASLFNILLGVTSSLNENDPHPYFQTIQDMKGIEQLFKLFQSKAGKDTRDTTALCLAHLFRARKIPNAEMRKEVISHLKSLVNDDDDWTKINVNIALRLLVVNDVNGD
;
A
#
# COMPACT_ATOMS: atom_id res chain seq x y z
N MET A 1 45.58 -82.87 -28.50
CA MET A 1 45.91 -84.19 -27.91
C MET A 1 44.61 -84.74 -27.33
N SER A 2 43.73 -85.48 -28.02
CA SER A 2 43.86 -86.61 -28.95
C SER A 2 44.04 -87.97 -28.28
N GLN A 3 42.93 -88.62 -27.94
CA GLN A 3 42.76 -90.08 -28.08
C GLN A 3 41.26 -90.39 -28.26
N GLN A 4 40.95 -91.33 -29.14
CA GLN A 4 39.58 -91.84 -29.38
C GLN A 4 39.39 -93.14 -28.60
N PRO A 5 38.18 -93.46 -28.11
CA PRO A 5 37.84 -94.84 -27.75
C PRO A 5 37.63 -95.66 -29.04
N LEU A 6 38.38 -96.76 -29.20
CA LEU A 6 38.14 -97.72 -30.28
C LEU A 6 37.02 -98.70 -29.90
N THR A 7 36.21 -99.08 -30.88
CA THR A 7 35.11 -100.05 -30.74
C THR A 7 35.63 -101.49 -30.68
N LEU A 8 35.33 -102.20 -29.59
CA LEU A 8 35.87 -103.54 -29.29
C LEU A 8 34.99 -104.65 -29.88
N GLN A 9 34.90 -104.75 -31.21
CA GLN A 9 34.07 -105.78 -31.89
C GLN A 9 34.65 -106.39 -33.18
N GLN A 10 35.96 -106.26 -33.46
CA GLN A 10 36.60 -106.90 -34.62
C GLN A 10 38.01 -107.44 -34.33
N VAL A 11 38.12 -108.54 -33.55
CA VAL A 11 39.29 -109.45 -33.61
C VAL A 11 38.82 -110.91 -33.55
N LEU A 12 38.81 -111.54 -34.73
CA LEU A 12 38.96 -112.96 -35.07
C LEU A 12 38.30 -114.09 -34.23
N PRO A 13 37.53 -115.00 -34.88
CA PRO A 13 37.37 -116.40 -34.48
C PRO A 13 38.48 -117.30 -35.08
N PHE A 14 38.29 -118.63 -34.94
CA PHE A 14 39.05 -119.79 -35.49
C PHE A 14 40.00 -120.57 -34.54
N ILE A 15 40.03 -121.89 -34.80
CA ILE A 15 40.54 -123.04 -34.02
C ILE A 15 39.43 -123.57 -33.09
N ASN A 16 38.52 -124.48 -33.51
CA ASN A 16 38.58 -125.61 -34.46
C ASN A 16 39.51 -126.75 -33.99
N THR A 17 39.25 -127.99 -34.46
CA THR A 17 39.75 -129.29 -33.95
C THR A 17 39.10 -129.76 -32.64
N ASP A 18 38.79 -131.05 -32.42
CA ASP A 18 38.61 -132.18 -33.38
C ASP A 18 37.68 -133.24 -32.74
N GLN A 19 36.99 -134.10 -33.51
CA GLN A 19 37.31 -135.52 -33.85
C GLN A 19 37.79 -136.43 -32.69
N LEU A 20 37.48 -137.74 -32.83
CA LEU A 20 37.91 -138.85 -31.98
C LEU A 20 37.29 -138.77 -30.56
N ASP A 21 36.13 -139.36 -30.29
CA ASP A 21 35.52 -140.61 -30.80
C ASP A 21 36.35 -141.87 -30.46
N GLU A 22 35.65 -142.95 -30.08
CA GLU A 22 36.10 -143.86 -29.02
C GLU A 22 37.24 -144.83 -29.39
N GLY A 23 38.26 -144.96 -28.52
CA GLY A 23 39.53 -145.65 -28.81
C GLY A 23 40.19 -146.45 -27.67
N THR A 24 39.39 -147.07 -26.78
CA THR A 24 39.79 -148.04 -25.73
C THR A 24 40.72 -147.60 -24.57
N GLY A 25 40.29 -147.89 -23.32
CA GLY A 25 41.18 -148.25 -22.20
C GLY A 25 41.45 -147.22 -21.08
N ASN A 26 40.85 -147.47 -19.91
CA ASN A 26 41.30 -147.08 -18.55
C ASN A 26 41.86 -145.65 -18.29
N SER A 27 41.06 -144.77 -17.70
CA SER A 27 41.27 -144.14 -16.36
C SER A 27 40.33 -142.94 -16.14
N GLU A 28 40.18 -142.49 -14.90
CA GLU A 28 39.09 -141.61 -14.46
C GLU A 28 39.38 -140.10 -14.62
N LYS A 29 38.39 -139.33 -15.12
CA LYS A 29 38.08 -137.95 -14.69
C LYS A 29 36.73 -137.45 -15.24
N PRO A 30 35.91 -136.71 -14.46
CA PRO A 30 34.69 -136.05 -14.96
C PRO A 30 35.00 -134.82 -15.84
N SER A 31 34.14 -134.51 -16.80
CA SER A 31 34.43 -133.56 -17.89
C SER A 31 34.13 -132.08 -17.60
N ASP A 32 34.89 -131.20 -18.28
CA ASP A 32 34.97 -129.74 -18.07
C ASP A 32 33.66 -128.97 -18.32
N LYS A 33 32.67 -129.63 -18.93
CA LYS A 33 31.36 -129.04 -19.28
C LYS A 33 30.62 -128.48 -18.06
N ALA A 34 30.84 -129.05 -16.87
CA ALA A 34 30.32 -128.53 -15.61
C ALA A 34 30.99 -127.22 -15.17
N ILE A 35 32.31 -127.09 -15.40
CA ILE A 35 33.13 -125.93 -15.00
C ILE A 35 32.79 -124.71 -15.86
N ILE A 36 32.64 -124.89 -17.17
CA ILE A 36 32.19 -123.82 -18.08
C ILE A 36 30.79 -123.33 -17.65
N GLY A 37 29.90 -124.25 -17.26
CA GLY A 37 28.55 -123.95 -16.77
C GLY A 37 28.46 -123.29 -15.39
N THR A 38 29.52 -123.28 -14.58
CA THR A 38 29.60 -122.46 -13.35
C THR A 38 30.27 -121.12 -13.62
N LEU A 39 31.37 -121.09 -14.40
CA LEU A 39 32.06 -119.86 -14.80
C LEU A 39 31.13 -118.88 -15.53
N TYR A 40 30.31 -119.35 -16.47
CA TYR A 40 29.37 -118.47 -17.20
C TYR A 40 28.29 -117.86 -16.28
N ARG A 41 27.87 -118.58 -15.23
CA ARG A 41 26.93 -118.06 -14.21
C ARG A 41 27.60 -117.08 -13.26
N ALA A 42 28.87 -117.30 -12.91
CA ALA A 42 29.65 -116.33 -12.14
C ALA A 42 29.84 -115.02 -12.91
N LEU A 43 30.28 -115.09 -14.17
CA LEU A 43 30.49 -113.93 -15.04
C LEU A 43 29.20 -113.11 -15.22
N LYS A 44 28.06 -113.77 -15.46
CA LYS A 44 26.77 -113.08 -15.58
C LYS A 44 26.35 -112.41 -14.27
N LYS A 45 26.63 -113.01 -13.11
CA LYS A 45 26.36 -112.40 -11.80
C LYS A 45 27.26 -111.17 -11.56
N GLU A 46 28.53 -111.25 -11.94
CA GLU A 46 29.47 -110.12 -11.86
C GLU A 46 29.04 -108.95 -12.77
N GLN A 47 28.49 -109.23 -13.96
CA GLN A 47 27.90 -108.19 -14.81
C GLN A 47 26.69 -107.53 -14.16
N GLN A 48 25.74 -108.29 -13.61
CA GLN A 48 24.57 -107.72 -12.92
C GLN A 48 24.96 -106.92 -11.66
N GLU A 49 25.99 -107.35 -10.94
CA GLU A 49 26.52 -106.60 -9.80
C GLU A 49 27.19 -105.27 -10.23
N LYS A 50 27.85 -105.24 -11.40
CA LYS A 50 28.36 -103.99 -11.99
C LYS A 50 27.23 -103.07 -12.47
N GLU A 51 26.22 -103.59 -13.15
CA GLU A 51 25.05 -102.81 -13.60
C GLU A 51 24.36 -102.12 -12.41
N ILE A 52 24.17 -102.83 -11.29
CA ILE A 52 23.60 -102.26 -10.05
C ILE A 52 24.52 -101.19 -9.44
N ILE A 53 25.84 -101.41 -9.41
CA ILE A 53 26.81 -100.43 -8.89
C ILE A 53 26.86 -99.17 -9.77
N GLU A 54 26.76 -99.32 -11.09
CA GLU A 54 26.70 -98.19 -12.03
C GLU A 54 25.38 -97.41 -11.89
N GLU A 55 24.24 -98.07 -11.72
CA GLU A 55 22.94 -97.42 -11.48
C GLU A 55 22.93 -96.67 -10.13
N GLU A 56 23.39 -97.30 -9.05
CA GLU A 56 23.57 -96.64 -7.74
C GLU A 56 24.51 -95.43 -7.82
N SER A 57 25.60 -95.53 -8.59
CA SER A 57 26.56 -94.44 -8.76
C SER A 57 25.96 -93.28 -9.54
N SER A 58 25.20 -93.59 -10.60
CA SER A 58 24.48 -92.61 -11.42
C SER A 58 23.43 -91.85 -10.60
N GLN A 59 22.66 -92.54 -9.75
CA GLN A 59 21.70 -91.91 -8.83
C GLN A 59 22.41 -90.98 -7.82
N LYS A 60 23.55 -91.40 -7.25
CA LYS A 60 24.35 -90.58 -6.32
C LYS A 60 24.92 -89.33 -7.01
N ILE A 61 25.36 -89.44 -8.26
CA ILE A 61 25.81 -88.29 -9.07
C ILE A 61 24.66 -87.30 -9.29
N GLY A 62 23.49 -87.77 -9.74
CA GLY A 62 22.32 -86.89 -9.96
C GLY A 62 21.83 -86.17 -8.69
N GLN A 63 21.95 -86.79 -7.52
CA GLN A 63 21.69 -86.13 -6.24
C GLN A 63 22.72 -85.03 -5.96
N ILE A 64 24.01 -85.31 -6.13
CA ILE A 64 25.09 -84.32 -5.94
C ILE A 64 24.94 -83.12 -6.90
N GLU A 65 24.59 -83.36 -8.16
CA GLU A 65 24.31 -82.28 -9.14
C GLU A 65 23.12 -81.40 -8.71
N THR A 66 22.07 -82.03 -8.16
CA THR A 66 20.89 -81.33 -7.63
C THR A 66 21.25 -80.46 -6.42
N ASP A 67 22.02 -81.01 -5.47
CA ASP A 67 22.44 -80.30 -4.27
C ASP A 67 23.40 -79.14 -4.60
N LEU A 68 24.34 -79.35 -5.54
CA LEU A 68 25.21 -78.28 -6.06
C LEU A 68 24.43 -77.16 -6.74
N LYS A 69 23.36 -77.49 -7.48
CA LYS A 69 22.48 -76.48 -8.09
C LYS A 69 21.78 -75.63 -7.03
N ILE A 70 21.21 -76.27 -6.00
CA ILE A 70 20.56 -75.57 -4.87
C ILE A 70 21.57 -74.67 -4.13
N LEU A 71 22.80 -75.16 -3.91
CA LEU A 71 23.87 -74.40 -3.26
C LEU A 71 24.25 -73.16 -4.07
N ASN A 72 24.42 -73.30 -5.39
CA ASN A 72 24.73 -72.19 -6.30
C ASN A 72 23.60 -71.15 -6.37
N GLU A 73 22.33 -71.57 -6.42
CA GLU A 73 21.20 -70.66 -6.35
C GLU A 73 21.14 -69.88 -5.03
N ASN A 74 21.50 -70.51 -3.91
CA ASN A 74 21.54 -69.87 -2.61
C ASN A 74 22.74 -68.91 -2.48
N TYR A 75 23.91 -69.27 -3.01
CA TYR A 75 25.06 -68.38 -3.10
C TYR A 75 24.75 -67.12 -3.93
N ALA A 76 24.08 -67.26 -5.08
CA ALA A 76 23.65 -66.14 -5.90
C ALA A 76 22.60 -65.23 -5.21
N LYS A 77 21.73 -65.78 -4.35
CA LYS A 77 20.82 -65.00 -3.50
C LYS A 77 21.61 -64.19 -2.45
N ILE A 78 22.61 -64.81 -1.82
CA ILE A 78 23.47 -64.18 -0.80
C ILE A 78 24.33 -63.06 -1.40
N GLN A 79 24.90 -63.23 -2.61
CA GLN A 79 25.62 -62.15 -3.28
C GLN A 79 24.71 -60.94 -3.57
N LYS A 80 23.47 -61.18 -4.03
CA LYS A 80 22.48 -60.10 -4.29
C LYS A 80 22.03 -59.37 -3.03
N THR A 81 21.88 -60.06 -1.89
CA THR A 81 21.60 -59.38 -0.62
C THR A 81 22.81 -58.60 -0.11
N PHE A 82 24.02 -59.16 -0.21
CA PHE A 82 25.26 -58.49 0.18
C PHE A 82 25.47 -57.17 -0.58
N GLN A 83 25.38 -57.19 -1.91
CA GLN A 83 25.48 -55.99 -2.77
C GLN A 83 24.43 -54.93 -2.41
N LYS A 84 23.20 -55.35 -2.06
CA LYS A 84 22.14 -54.44 -1.63
C LYS A 84 22.45 -53.79 -0.27
N THR A 85 22.97 -54.55 0.70
CA THR A 85 23.40 -54.01 2.00
C THR A 85 24.63 -53.11 1.88
N GLU A 86 25.59 -53.45 1.01
CA GLU A 86 26.78 -52.65 0.76
C GLU A 86 26.42 -51.28 0.15
N LYS A 87 25.53 -51.27 -0.85
CA LYS A 87 24.99 -50.02 -1.40
C LYS A 87 24.26 -49.19 -0.34
N SER A 88 23.39 -49.80 0.47
CA SER A 88 22.67 -49.11 1.55
C SER A 88 23.62 -48.51 2.60
N LEU A 89 24.72 -49.20 2.92
CA LEU A 89 25.74 -48.72 3.85
C LEU A 89 26.56 -47.56 3.25
N GLN A 90 26.78 -47.56 1.94
CA GLN A 90 27.44 -46.47 1.23
C GLN A 90 26.56 -45.21 1.19
N GLU A 91 25.25 -45.37 0.93
CA GLU A 91 24.25 -44.30 0.98
C GLU A 91 24.16 -43.69 2.40
N GLU A 92 24.22 -44.52 3.46
CA GLU A 92 24.28 -44.03 4.85
C GLU A 92 25.56 -43.25 5.16
N LYS A 93 26.73 -43.74 4.72
CA LYS A 93 28.01 -43.03 4.87
C LYS A 93 27.98 -41.65 4.20
N GLU A 94 27.45 -41.57 2.98
CA GLU A 94 27.28 -40.29 2.28
C GLU A 94 26.31 -39.35 3.00
N ALA A 95 25.16 -39.85 3.47
CA ALA A 95 24.21 -39.04 4.24
C ALA A 95 24.86 -38.47 5.52
N LYS A 96 25.66 -39.29 6.21
CA LYS A 96 26.40 -38.88 7.42
C LYS A 96 27.48 -37.83 7.13
N LEU A 97 28.19 -37.95 6.00
CA LEU A 97 29.17 -36.95 5.56
C LEU A 97 28.50 -35.62 5.21
N ARG A 98 27.36 -35.66 4.49
CA ARG A 98 26.56 -34.46 4.17
C ARG A 98 26.04 -33.77 5.44
N LEU A 99 25.56 -34.52 6.43
CA LEU A 99 25.15 -33.97 7.74
C LEU A 99 26.32 -33.31 8.48
N GLN A 100 27.52 -33.90 8.45
CA GLN A 100 28.72 -33.32 9.06
C GLN A 100 29.12 -32.00 8.38
N GLU A 101 29.00 -31.91 7.06
CA GLU A 101 29.29 -30.68 6.29
C GLU A 101 28.23 -29.59 6.49
N ILE A 102 26.95 -29.95 6.57
CA ILE A 102 25.85 -29.03 6.93
C ILE A 102 26.07 -28.45 8.34
N ASN A 103 26.40 -29.30 9.33
CA ASN A 103 26.67 -28.85 10.69
C ASN A 103 27.88 -27.89 10.75
N LYS A 104 28.91 -28.12 9.93
CA LYS A 104 30.04 -27.19 9.79
C LYS A 104 29.59 -25.84 9.22
N GLN A 105 28.84 -25.84 8.11
CA GLN A 105 28.33 -24.62 7.49
C GLN A 105 27.42 -23.81 8.44
N GLN A 106 26.58 -24.49 9.23
CA GLN A 106 25.77 -23.85 10.28
C GLN A 106 26.63 -23.25 11.40
N GLY A 107 27.71 -23.93 11.82
CA GLY A 107 28.67 -23.39 12.79
C GLY A 107 29.39 -22.14 12.29
N ASP A 108 29.84 -22.15 11.04
CA ASP A 108 30.48 -20.99 10.39
C ASP A 108 29.48 -19.83 10.21
N GLN A 109 28.22 -20.12 9.84
CA GLN A 109 27.16 -19.10 9.75
C GLN A 109 26.82 -18.48 11.11
N LEU A 110 26.67 -19.29 12.17
CA LEU A 110 26.46 -18.82 13.54
C LEU A 110 27.61 -17.93 14.04
N LYS A 111 28.83 -18.17 13.56
CA LYS A 111 30.00 -17.31 13.87
C LYS A 111 29.87 -15.96 13.15
N ILE A 112 29.53 -15.95 11.87
CA ILE A 112 29.28 -14.72 11.09
C ILE A 112 28.13 -13.90 11.70
N GLU A 113 27.07 -14.56 12.16
CA GLU A 113 25.93 -13.89 12.82
C GLU A 113 26.30 -13.30 14.18
N LYS A 114 27.15 -13.98 14.98
CA LYS A 114 27.71 -13.41 16.22
C LYS A 114 28.61 -12.19 15.94
N GLU A 115 29.45 -12.24 14.91
CA GLU A 115 30.28 -11.09 14.50
C GLU A 115 29.44 -9.90 13.99
N LYS A 116 28.34 -10.16 13.27
CA LYS A 116 27.36 -9.13 12.90
C LYS A 116 26.64 -8.55 14.13
N GLY A 117 26.24 -9.41 15.08
CA GLY A 117 25.62 -9.00 16.34
C GLY A 117 26.53 -8.09 17.17
N SER A 118 27.81 -8.44 17.32
CA SER A 118 28.81 -7.61 18.00
C SER A 118 28.95 -6.24 17.32
N LYS A 119 29.10 -6.20 15.99
CA LYS A 119 29.22 -4.94 15.24
C LYS A 119 27.97 -4.08 15.35
N MET A 120 26.77 -4.68 15.39
CA MET A 120 25.53 -3.95 15.63
C MET A 120 25.46 -3.39 17.06
N ALA A 121 25.88 -4.14 18.07
CA ALA A 121 26.00 -3.64 19.45
C ALA A 121 26.97 -2.45 19.54
N ASP A 122 28.16 -2.54 18.93
CA ASP A 122 29.14 -1.45 18.87
C ASP A 122 28.56 -0.18 18.22
N THR A 123 27.75 -0.33 17.15
CA THR A 123 27.10 0.81 16.50
C THR A 123 25.95 1.39 17.32
N TRP A 124 25.18 0.53 18.00
CA TRP A 124 24.07 0.94 18.86
C TRP A 124 24.59 1.69 20.10
N GLU A 125 25.66 1.23 20.74
CA GLU A 125 26.25 1.91 21.89
C GLU A 125 26.83 3.28 21.51
N LYS A 126 27.48 3.39 20.34
CA LYS A 126 27.93 4.69 19.78
C LYS A 126 26.77 5.64 19.50
N GLU A 127 25.64 5.12 18.99
CA GLU A 127 24.42 5.89 18.76
C GLU A 127 23.74 6.32 20.08
N GLN A 128 23.72 5.45 21.10
CA GLN A 128 23.25 5.80 22.45
C GLN A 128 24.20 6.78 23.17
N LYS A 129 25.48 6.85 22.79
CA LYS A 129 26.41 7.89 23.27
C LYS A 129 26.08 9.23 22.62
N LYS A 130 25.95 9.28 21.28
CA LYS A 130 25.52 10.49 20.56
C LYS A 130 24.19 11.05 21.06
N ARG A 131 23.22 10.18 21.38
CA ARG A 131 21.91 10.60 21.90
C ARG A 131 22.00 11.25 23.27
N ARG A 132 22.85 10.74 24.15
CA ARG A 132 23.16 11.37 25.45
C ARG A 132 23.88 12.70 25.27
N GLU A 133 24.92 12.75 24.43
CA GLU A 133 25.65 13.98 24.10
C GLU A 133 24.71 15.07 23.52
N ALA A 134 23.75 14.70 22.68
CA ALA A 134 22.75 15.61 22.15
C ALA A 134 21.69 16.04 23.19
N GLN A 135 21.31 15.18 24.13
CA GLN A 135 20.42 15.52 25.24
C GLN A 135 21.11 16.46 26.24
N GLU A 136 22.38 16.21 26.56
CA GLU A 136 23.22 17.07 27.39
C GLU A 136 23.41 18.45 26.74
N ALA A 137 23.69 18.51 25.42
CA ALA A 137 23.78 19.76 24.69
C ALA A 137 22.46 20.55 24.68
N HIS A 138 21.32 19.89 24.47
CA HIS A 138 20.00 20.55 24.54
C HIS A 138 19.65 21.00 25.96
N GLN A 139 20.11 20.30 27.00
CA GLN A 139 19.95 20.74 28.38
C GLN A 139 20.77 22.02 28.64
N ILE A 140 22.04 22.06 28.23
CA ILE A 140 22.90 23.25 28.34
C ILE A 140 22.27 24.44 27.59
N GLU A 141 21.77 24.23 26.37
CA GLU A 141 21.11 25.27 25.58
C GLU A 141 19.84 25.81 26.28
N ASN A 142 19.08 24.95 26.98
CA ASN A 142 17.93 25.37 27.79
C ASN A 142 18.35 26.12 29.07
N GLU A 143 19.41 25.69 29.73
CA GLU A 143 19.95 26.39 30.91
C GLU A 143 20.50 27.78 30.54
N ASP A 144 21.17 27.92 29.38
CA ASP A 144 21.64 29.21 28.88
C ASP A 144 20.49 30.11 28.42
N LYS A 145 19.43 29.56 27.81
CA LYS A 145 18.17 30.29 27.57
C LYS A 145 17.52 30.77 28.86
N GLN A 146 17.55 29.99 29.93
CA GLN A 146 17.04 30.43 31.24
C GLN A 146 17.89 31.54 31.85
N LYS A 147 19.23 31.46 31.76
CA LYS A 147 20.13 32.55 32.19
C LYS A 147 19.85 33.84 31.40
N ALA A 148 19.74 33.76 30.07
CA ALA A 148 19.41 34.91 29.24
C ALA A 148 18.03 35.52 29.58
N LEU A 149 17.02 34.69 29.90
CA LEU A 149 15.71 35.16 30.38
C LEU A 149 15.79 35.86 31.75
N GLN A 150 16.63 35.36 32.68
CA GLN A 150 16.89 36.02 33.96
C GLN A 150 17.63 37.35 33.77
N GLU A 151 18.62 37.41 32.88
CA GLU A 151 19.33 38.66 32.54
C GLU A 151 18.38 39.69 31.91
N ILE A 152 17.52 39.28 30.97
CA ILE A 152 16.48 40.13 30.39
C ILE A 152 15.52 40.66 31.47
N GLN A 153 15.16 39.84 32.46
CA GLN A 153 14.31 40.26 33.58
C GLN A 153 15.03 41.28 34.48
N ILE A 154 16.28 41.04 34.84
CA ILE A 154 17.12 42.00 35.60
C ILE A 154 17.30 43.32 34.81
N HIS A 155 17.42 43.25 33.48
CA HIS A 155 17.48 44.44 32.63
C HIS A 155 16.15 45.19 32.59
N LYS A 156 14.99 44.52 32.56
CA LYS A 156 13.67 45.16 32.70
C LYS A 156 13.50 45.85 34.04
N GLU A 157 13.90 45.21 35.13
CA GLU A 157 13.83 45.78 36.48
C GLU A 157 14.75 47.01 36.62
N ARG A 158 15.94 46.98 36.00
CA ARG A 158 16.82 48.16 35.89
C ARG A 158 16.20 49.27 35.04
N ILE A 159 15.54 48.96 33.93
CA ILE A 159 14.84 49.96 33.11
C ILE A 159 13.69 50.59 33.92
N GLN A 160 12.88 49.82 34.64
CA GLN A 160 11.83 50.37 35.50
C GLN A 160 12.40 51.24 36.65
N GLN A 161 13.53 50.86 37.24
CA GLN A 161 14.23 51.71 38.22
C GLN A 161 14.75 53.00 37.58
N GLN A 162 15.22 52.96 36.33
CA GLN A 162 15.62 54.14 35.57
C GLN A 162 14.43 55.01 35.15
N GLU A 163 13.29 54.43 34.80
CA GLU A 163 12.03 55.15 34.54
C GLU A 163 11.54 55.87 35.80
N VAL A 164 11.53 55.20 36.97
CA VAL A 164 11.19 55.83 38.25
C VAL A 164 12.18 56.95 38.60
N TYR A 165 13.48 56.77 38.34
CA TYR A 165 14.49 57.82 38.56
C TYR A 165 14.36 58.97 37.55
N THR A 166 13.97 58.70 36.31
CA THR A 166 13.76 59.71 35.26
C THR A 166 12.49 60.52 35.52
N ASN A 167 11.38 59.86 35.86
CA ASN A 167 10.14 60.51 36.30
C ASN A 167 10.37 61.37 37.56
N LYS A 168 11.26 60.93 38.46
CA LYS A 168 11.68 61.75 39.60
C LYS A 168 12.52 62.95 39.17
N LEU A 169 13.52 62.77 38.29
CA LEU A 169 14.30 63.87 37.74
C LEU A 169 13.45 64.86 36.92
N GLU A 170 12.38 64.40 36.27
CA GLU A 170 11.42 65.26 35.58
C GLU A 170 10.53 66.04 36.57
N ALA A 171 10.09 65.41 37.67
CA ALA A 171 9.42 66.12 38.75
C ALA A 171 10.34 67.16 39.43
N ASP A 172 11.60 66.78 39.70
CA ASP A 172 12.65 67.68 40.21
C ASP A 172 12.98 68.80 39.19
N LEU A 173 12.80 68.56 37.87
CA LEU A 173 12.92 69.56 36.80
C LEU A 173 11.68 70.47 36.68
N VAL A 174 10.51 70.03 37.14
CA VAL A 174 9.32 70.87 37.23
C VAL A 174 9.46 71.82 38.41
N THR A 175 9.83 71.34 39.60
CA THR A 175 10.13 72.23 40.74
C THR A 175 11.33 73.14 40.46
N ALA A 176 12.39 72.66 39.81
CA ALA A 176 13.52 73.53 39.41
C ALA A 176 13.16 74.59 38.33
N LYS A 177 12.05 74.43 37.60
CA LYS A 177 11.50 75.48 36.73
C LYS A 177 10.65 76.50 37.50
N GLU A 178 10.06 76.10 38.63
CA GLU A 178 9.32 77.01 39.52
C GLU A 178 10.26 77.78 40.47
N GLU A 179 11.36 77.17 40.93
CA GLU A 179 12.40 77.80 41.77
C GLU A 179 13.49 78.55 40.95
N GLY A 180 13.17 78.97 39.72
CA GLY A 180 14.05 79.72 38.81
C GLY A 180 14.44 81.15 39.25
N LYS A 181 14.57 81.42 40.56
CA LYS A 181 15.01 82.70 41.15
C LYS A 181 15.75 82.52 42.49
N LYS A 182 17.05 82.20 42.45
CA LYS A 182 18.13 83.04 43.04
C LYS A 182 19.54 82.46 42.92
N ASP A 183 20.46 83.38 42.66
CA ASP A 183 21.82 83.56 43.19
C ASP A 183 22.85 82.40 43.24
N LYS A 184 24.05 82.78 42.78
CA LYS A 184 25.32 82.03 42.92
C LYS A 184 25.75 82.03 44.40
N GLU A 185 26.34 80.93 44.89
CA GLU A 185 27.78 80.84 45.23
C GLU A 185 28.13 79.61 46.11
N LYS A 186 29.40 79.18 46.01
CA LYS A 186 30.13 78.18 46.82
C LYS A 186 29.62 76.72 46.66
N SER A 187 30.45 75.69 46.46
CA SER A 187 31.85 75.37 46.86
C SER A 187 31.95 74.68 48.22
N VAL A 188 32.74 73.58 48.23
CA VAL A 188 33.07 72.68 49.36
C VAL A 188 31.93 71.78 49.88
N GLU A 189 31.76 70.63 49.23
CA GLU A 189 31.66 69.33 49.95
C GLU A 189 32.40 68.23 49.16
N MET A 190 33.65 68.54 48.79
CA MET A 190 34.54 67.66 48.01
C MET A 190 35.29 66.67 48.93
N GLU A 191 34.57 65.87 49.72
CA GLU A 191 35.24 64.95 50.67
C GLU A 191 34.47 63.65 51.00
N ALA A 192 33.13 63.63 50.93
CA ALA A 192 32.33 62.52 51.46
C ALA A 192 32.25 61.23 50.62
N ARG A 193 32.76 61.20 49.37
CA ARG A 193 32.59 60.05 48.45
C ARG A 193 33.88 59.36 47.97
N LEU A 194 35.06 59.79 48.44
CA LEU A 194 36.33 59.18 48.02
C LEU A 194 36.77 57.97 48.85
N ILE A 195 36.10 57.71 49.98
CA ILE A 195 36.48 56.66 50.94
C ILE A 195 35.87 55.29 50.58
N GLU A 196 34.60 55.25 50.14
CA GLU A 196 33.88 54.00 49.84
C GLU A 196 34.38 53.24 48.57
N THR A 197 35.32 53.85 47.84
CA THR A 197 36.02 53.25 46.68
C THR A 197 37.33 52.58 47.04
N SER A 198 37.92 52.85 48.21
CA SER A 198 39.19 52.26 48.64
C SER A 198 39.03 50.78 49.03
N ASP A 199 38.04 50.47 49.89
CA ASP A 199 37.89 49.14 50.49
C ASP A 199 37.53 48.04 49.48
N LYS A 200 36.89 48.41 48.35
CA LYS A 200 36.52 47.47 47.29
C LYS A 200 37.72 47.02 46.44
N TYR A 201 38.82 47.79 46.41
CA TYR A 201 40.03 47.42 45.66
C TYR A 201 40.81 46.29 46.36
N HIS A 202 41.01 46.41 47.68
CA HIS A 202 41.81 45.46 48.47
C HIS A 202 41.17 44.06 48.59
N ILE A 203 39.84 43.96 48.48
CA ILE A 203 39.13 42.66 48.44
C ILE A 203 39.41 41.92 47.10
N CYS A 204 39.53 42.66 46.00
CA CYS A 204 39.80 42.10 44.67
C CYS A 204 41.26 41.64 44.50
N GLU A 205 42.20 42.40 45.09
CA GLU A 205 43.63 42.07 45.08
C GLU A 205 43.95 40.75 45.82
N ASN A 206 43.30 40.52 46.96
CA ASN A 206 43.53 39.31 47.76
C ASN A 206 42.87 38.04 47.17
N THR A 207 41.74 38.16 46.45
CA THR A 207 41.17 37.02 45.72
C THR A 207 42.02 36.65 44.50
N LEU A 208 42.60 37.63 43.80
CA LEU A 208 43.53 37.38 42.69
C LEU A 208 44.78 36.60 43.10
N LYS A 209 45.38 36.91 44.26
CA LYS A 209 46.50 36.11 44.81
C LYS A 209 46.12 34.65 45.05
N ARG A 210 45.00 34.39 45.72
CA ARG A 210 44.58 33.02 46.06
C ARG A 210 44.29 32.18 44.82
N VAL A 211 43.70 32.77 43.78
CA VAL A 211 43.48 32.10 42.48
C VAL A 211 44.81 31.77 41.78
N ASN A 212 45.81 32.64 41.87
CA ASN A 212 47.14 32.36 41.30
C ASN A 212 47.86 31.23 42.07
N GLU A 213 47.80 31.23 43.40
CA GLU A 213 48.37 30.17 44.24
C GLU A 213 47.67 28.81 44.02
N GLU A 214 46.34 28.80 43.90
CA GLU A 214 45.57 27.61 43.55
C GLU A 214 45.93 27.10 42.13
N LYS A 215 46.15 28.01 41.17
CA LYS A 215 46.60 27.67 39.81
C LYS A 215 48.02 27.09 39.81
N GLU A 216 48.98 27.71 40.50
CA GLU A 216 50.36 27.20 40.59
C GLU A 216 50.40 25.82 41.23
N GLN A 217 49.58 25.55 42.26
CA GLN A 217 49.48 24.20 42.84
C GLN A 217 48.86 23.18 41.87
N GLN A 218 47.91 23.58 41.02
CA GLN A 218 47.38 22.71 39.96
C GLN A 218 48.43 22.45 38.86
N GLU A 219 49.16 23.46 38.39
CA GLU A 219 50.25 23.29 37.44
C GLU A 219 51.38 22.42 38.02
N LEU A 220 51.71 22.56 39.32
CA LEU A 220 52.71 21.72 39.98
C LEU A 220 52.26 20.25 40.06
N LYS A 221 50.99 19.99 40.43
CA LYS A 221 50.40 18.64 40.40
C LYS A 221 50.41 18.05 38.99
N MET A 222 49.93 18.81 38.00
CA MET A 222 49.85 18.34 36.61
C MET A 222 51.25 18.03 36.05
N ASN A 223 52.27 18.84 36.38
CA ASN A 223 53.65 18.54 35.99
C ASN A 223 54.23 17.31 36.70
N LEU A 224 53.87 17.06 37.97
CA LEU A 224 54.21 15.83 38.69
C LEU A 224 53.55 14.59 38.05
N GLU A 225 52.28 14.68 37.68
CA GLU A 225 51.51 13.63 37.01
C GLU A 225 52.09 13.34 35.60
N ILE A 226 52.34 14.39 34.81
CA ILE A 226 52.98 14.30 33.49
C ILE A 226 54.38 13.68 33.61
N ASN A 227 55.14 13.98 34.66
CA ASN A 227 56.48 13.40 34.84
C ASN A 227 56.42 11.93 35.30
N LYS A 228 55.43 11.51 36.11
CA LYS A 228 55.15 10.08 36.34
C LYS A 228 54.79 9.36 35.04
N LEU A 229 53.88 9.91 34.24
CA LEU A 229 53.47 9.32 32.95
C LEU A 229 54.64 9.28 31.94
N LYS A 230 55.57 10.24 31.98
CA LYS A 230 56.84 10.19 31.22
C LYS A 230 57.77 9.10 31.74
N GLU A 231 57.91 8.91 33.05
CA GLU A 231 58.67 7.79 33.61
C GLU A 231 58.05 6.43 33.27
N GLU A 232 56.74 6.28 33.36
CA GLU A 232 56.04 5.04 33.02
C GLU A 232 56.14 4.74 31.52
N LYS A 233 56.01 5.76 30.66
CA LYS A 233 56.29 5.64 29.22
C LYS A 233 57.75 5.28 28.95
N LYS A 234 58.71 5.82 29.71
CA LYS A 234 60.14 5.47 29.62
C LYS A 234 60.38 4.02 30.04
N LYS A 235 59.87 3.59 31.21
CA LYS A 235 59.96 2.22 31.73
C LYS A 235 59.28 1.21 30.78
N ALA A 236 58.15 1.58 30.16
CA ALA A 236 57.51 0.78 29.12
C ALA A 236 58.35 0.70 27.83
N SER A 237 58.99 1.80 27.41
CA SER A 237 59.89 1.82 26.25
C SER A 237 61.20 1.05 26.49
N GLU A 238 61.75 1.10 27.71
CA GLU A 238 62.93 0.36 28.13
C GLU A 238 62.61 -1.14 28.23
N LYS A 239 61.45 -1.50 28.80
CA LYS A 239 60.94 -2.88 28.76
C LYS A 239 60.73 -3.36 27.32
N PHE A 240 60.12 -2.54 26.46
CA PHE A 240 59.94 -2.89 25.04
C PHE A 240 61.29 -3.05 24.32
N GLN A 241 62.32 -2.27 24.64
CA GLN A 241 63.68 -2.52 24.13
C GLN A 241 64.30 -3.80 24.70
N GLN A 242 64.12 -4.12 25.98
CA GLN A 242 64.63 -5.37 26.57
C GLN A 242 63.92 -6.61 26.01
N ASP A 243 62.59 -6.57 25.85
CA ASP A 243 61.82 -7.66 25.27
C ASP A 243 62.12 -7.77 23.76
N LYS A 244 62.32 -6.66 23.04
CA LYS A 244 62.85 -6.67 21.67
C LYS A 244 64.25 -7.29 21.60
N GLN A 245 65.18 -6.91 22.48
CA GLN A 245 66.54 -7.47 22.50
C GLN A 245 66.53 -8.96 22.86
N LYS A 246 65.64 -9.43 23.74
CA LYS A 246 65.43 -10.86 23.98
C LYS A 246 64.93 -11.56 22.73
N ILE A 247 63.92 -11.02 22.06
CA ILE A 247 63.40 -11.59 20.81
C ILE A 247 64.50 -11.60 19.72
N GLU A 248 65.31 -10.55 19.60
CA GLU A 248 66.44 -10.51 18.64
C GLU A 248 67.56 -11.50 19.03
N GLN A 249 67.83 -11.72 20.33
CA GLN A 249 68.76 -12.74 20.82
C GLN A 249 68.24 -14.17 20.64
N GLU A 250 66.94 -14.42 20.82
CA GLU A 250 66.32 -15.71 20.53
C GLU A 250 66.24 -15.96 19.01
N LEU A 251 65.96 -14.93 18.21
CA LEU A 251 66.05 -15.03 16.75
C LEU A 251 67.49 -15.27 16.27
N ALA A 252 68.49 -14.71 16.96
CA ALA A 252 69.90 -15.00 16.72
C ALA A 252 70.24 -16.46 17.07
N LYS A 253 69.84 -16.95 18.26
CA LYS A 253 70.03 -18.35 18.67
C LYS A 253 69.31 -19.33 17.75
N VAL A 254 68.10 -19.02 17.28
CA VAL A 254 67.36 -19.85 16.32
C VAL A 254 68.05 -19.86 14.95
N LYS A 255 68.64 -18.74 14.51
CA LYS A 255 69.45 -18.70 13.28
C LYS A 255 70.78 -19.45 13.44
N GLU A 256 71.43 -19.32 14.59
CA GLU A 256 72.68 -20.03 14.91
C GLU A 256 72.44 -21.54 15.00
N GLN A 257 71.38 -21.97 15.68
CA GLN A 257 70.94 -23.37 15.72
C GLN A 257 70.58 -23.88 14.31
N ALA A 258 69.80 -23.12 13.52
CA ALA A 258 69.49 -23.49 12.14
C ALA A 258 70.73 -23.53 11.23
N GLN A 259 71.77 -22.76 11.53
CA GLN A 259 73.04 -22.76 10.81
C GLN A 259 73.96 -23.91 11.26
N ILE A 260 73.91 -24.31 12.54
CA ILE A 260 74.56 -25.52 13.06
C ILE A 260 73.89 -26.78 12.50
N ASP A 261 72.57 -26.84 12.46
CA ASP A 261 71.85 -28.00 11.93
C ASP A 261 71.95 -28.06 10.40
N LYS A 262 72.05 -26.91 9.72
CA LYS A 262 72.48 -26.87 8.32
C LYS A 262 73.93 -27.35 8.15
N GLN A 263 74.87 -26.95 9.00
CA GLN A 263 76.25 -27.44 8.93
C GLN A 263 76.34 -28.95 9.15
N LYS A 264 75.51 -29.54 10.02
CA LYS A 264 75.39 -31.00 10.16
C LYS A 264 74.82 -31.66 8.92
N GLN A 265 73.83 -31.06 8.25
CA GLN A 265 73.38 -31.55 6.94
C GLN A 265 74.50 -31.45 5.89
N ASP A 266 75.22 -30.32 5.84
CA ASP A 266 76.34 -30.10 4.92
C ASP A 266 77.56 -31.02 5.23
N GLU A 267 77.71 -31.53 6.45
CA GLU A 267 78.70 -32.57 6.83
C GLU A 267 78.26 -33.99 6.45
N ILE A 268 77.00 -34.37 6.69
CA ILE A 268 76.45 -35.65 6.23
C ILE A 268 76.53 -35.72 4.69
N ILE A 269 76.08 -34.67 4.00
CA ILE A 269 76.17 -34.52 2.55
C ILE A 269 77.63 -34.56 2.07
N LYS A 270 78.61 -34.12 2.87
CA LYS A 270 80.04 -34.27 2.52
C LYS A 270 80.52 -35.72 2.57
N GLN A 271 80.10 -36.51 3.57
CA GLN A 271 80.45 -37.93 3.64
C GLN A 271 79.83 -38.68 2.46
N ASP A 272 78.54 -38.45 2.19
CA ASP A 272 77.86 -39.00 1.01
C ASP A 272 78.60 -38.60 -0.30
N ILE A 273 79.00 -37.33 -0.43
CA ILE A 273 79.75 -36.82 -1.60
C ILE A 273 81.13 -37.48 -1.75
N GLU A 274 81.78 -37.93 -0.67
CA GLU A 274 83.07 -38.63 -0.77
C GLU A 274 82.91 -40.08 -1.24
N GLU A 275 81.84 -40.78 -0.84
CA GLU A 275 81.47 -42.06 -1.45
C GLU A 275 81.07 -41.88 -2.94
N TYR A 276 80.31 -40.83 -3.26
CA TYR A 276 79.91 -40.54 -4.65
C TYR A 276 81.09 -40.15 -5.57
N LYS A 277 82.14 -39.47 -5.08
CA LYS A 277 83.34 -39.14 -5.89
C LYS A 277 84.10 -40.39 -6.36
N GLU A 278 84.17 -41.43 -5.53
CA GLU A 278 84.80 -42.69 -5.93
C GLU A 278 83.96 -43.44 -6.98
N HIS A 279 82.66 -43.17 -7.03
CA HIS A 279 81.76 -43.63 -8.09
C HIS A 279 81.82 -42.76 -9.36
N GLU A 280 81.95 -41.43 -9.22
CA GLU A 280 82.09 -40.46 -10.31
C GLU A 280 83.35 -40.71 -11.15
N LYS A 281 84.44 -41.15 -10.51
CA LYS A 281 85.69 -41.54 -11.18
C LYS A 281 85.52 -42.67 -12.19
N LYS A 282 84.49 -43.53 -12.06
CA LYS A 282 84.12 -44.55 -13.07
C LYS A 282 83.23 -43.99 -14.17
N LEU A 283 82.36 -43.03 -13.84
CA LEU A 283 81.44 -42.41 -14.80
C LEU A 283 82.15 -41.45 -15.78
N ALA A 284 83.32 -40.93 -15.40
CA ALA A 284 84.16 -40.10 -16.25
C ALA A 284 84.59 -40.79 -17.57
N GLU A 285 84.63 -42.13 -17.62
CA GLU A 285 84.94 -42.89 -18.83
C GLU A 285 83.78 -42.93 -19.83
N GLU A 286 82.53 -42.80 -19.36
CA GLU A 286 81.32 -42.81 -20.21
C GLU A 286 81.00 -41.42 -20.82
N LEU A 287 81.48 -40.34 -20.20
CA LEU A 287 81.17 -38.95 -20.57
C LEU A 287 81.66 -38.53 -21.97
N SER A 288 82.53 -39.32 -22.58
CA SER A 288 82.95 -39.21 -24.00
C SER A 288 81.78 -39.24 -24.99
N LYS A 289 80.61 -39.78 -24.59
CA LYS A 289 79.45 -40.02 -25.47
C LYS A 289 78.50 -38.83 -25.66
N CYS A 290 78.59 -37.77 -24.85
CA CYS A 290 77.54 -36.74 -24.75
C CYS A 290 77.90 -35.38 -25.41
N GLN A 291 78.45 -35.39 -26.64
CA GLN A 291 78.68 -34.16 -27.42
C GLN A 291 77.47 -33.71 -28.27
N THR A 292 76.39 -34.48 -28.30
CA THR A 292 75.31 -34.36 -29.31
C THR A 292 74.18 -33.40 -28.94
N GLU A 293 73.95 -33.09 -27.66
CA GLU A 293 72.74 -32.36 -27.22
C GLU A 293 72.80 -30.83 -27.39
N LEU A 294 73.98 -30.27 -27.67
CA LEU A 294 74.25 -28.82 -27.62
C LEU A 294 73.49 -27.95 -28.66
N GLN A 295 72.70 -28.54 -29.56
CA GLN A 295 71.92 -27.79 -30.56
C GLN A 295 70.51 -27.38 -30.09
N VAL A 296 69.91 -28.08 -29.12
CA VAL A 296 68.50 -27.86 -28.73
C VAL A 296 68.27 -26.46 -28.16
N GLU A 297 69.20 -25.96 -27.34
CA GLU A 297 68.98 -24.77 -26.52
C GLU A 297 68.98 -23.45 -27.33
N ARG A 298 69.48 -23.45 -28.57
CA ARG A 298 69.42 -22.27 -29.46
C ARG A 298 68.01 -21.91 -29.92
N VAL A 299 67.08 -22.87 -29.94
CA VAL A 299 65.70 -22.65 -30.43
C VAL A 299 64.85 -21.86 -29.41
N LYS A 300 65.09 -22.07 -28.12
CA LYS A 300 64.28 -21.51 -27.01
C LYS A 300 64.36 -19.99 -26.86
N SER A 301 65.44 -19.35 -27.32
CA SER A 301 65.58 -17.89 -27.22
C SER A 301 64.56 -17.15 -28.09
N SER A 302 64.39 -17.58 -29.35
CA SER A 302 63.63 -16.82 -30.36
C SER A 302 62.10 -16.79 -30.14
N THR A 303 61.58 -17.59 -29.21
CA THR A 303 60.16 -17.61 -28.83
C THR A 303 59.83 -16.69 -27.65
N GLN A 304 60.82 -16.29 -26.84
CA GLN A 304 60.58 -15.36 -25.72
C GLN A 304 60.49 -13.91 -26.21
N ASP A 305 61.37 -13.49 -27.11
CA ASP A 305 61.42 -12.12 -27.64
C ASP A 305 60.07 -11.70 -28.28
N LYS A 306 59.49 -12.61 -29.09
CA LYS A 306 58.19 -12.41 -29.77
C LYS A 306 57.00 -12.32 -28.81
N GLN A 307 57.11 -12.87 -27.60
CA GLN A 307 56.08 -12.71 -26.56
C GLN A 307 56.20 -11.34 -25.87
N TYR A 308 57.42 -10.83 -25.71
CA TYR A 308 57.66 -9.51 -25.11
C TYR A 308 57.16 -8.36 -26.01
N GLU A 309 57.44 -8.41 -27.32
CA GLU A 309 56.94 -7.41 -28.28
C GLU A 309 55.41 -7.34 -28.31
N SER A 310 54.73 -8.50 -28.30
CA SER A 310 53.27 -8.61 -28.27
C SER A 310 52.65 -7.94 -27.03
N LEU A 311 53.26 -8.12 -25.85
CA LEU A 311 52.83 -7.47 -24.61
C LEU A 311 53.06 -5.95 -24.65
N LEU A 312 54.18 -5.50 -25.20
CA LEU A 312 54.52 -4.08 -25.31
C LEU A 312 53.55 -3.34 -26.25
N GLN A 313 53.14 -3.97 -27.35
CA GLN A 313 52.17 -3.42 -28.30
C GLN A 313 50.77 -3.35 -27.68
N ARG A 314 50.33 -4.40 -26.97
CA ARG A 314 49.04 -4.43 -26.25
C ARG A 314 48.94 -3.37 -25.14
N LYS A 315 50.06 -3.05 -24.48
CA LYS A 315 50.12 -1.98 -23.47
C LYS A 315 49.84 -0.59 -24.05
N LYS A 316 50.34 -0.30 -25.27
CA LYS A 316 50.01 0.96 -25.97
C LYS A 316 48.53 1.08 -26.32
N GLU A 317 47.89 -0.01 -26.77
CA GLU A 317 46.45 0.00 -27.08
C GLU A 317 45.58 0.33 -25.85
N ILE A 318 46.03 0.03 -24.64
CA ILE A 318 45.37 0.40 -23.38
C ILE A 318 45.60 1.90 -23.11
N GLU A 319 46.85 2.37 -23.14
CA GLU A 319 47.21 3.78 -22.91
C GLU A 319 46.55 4.76 -23.90
N ASP A 320 46.35 4.35 -25.15
CA ASP A 320 45.66 5.15 -26.16
C ASP A 320 44.13 5.18 -25.94
N ARG A 321 43.54 4.08 -25.45
CA ARG A 321 42.11 4.04 -25.08
C ARG A 321 41.80 4.80 -23.80
N GLU A 322 42.68 4.76 -22.80
CA GLU A 322 42.53 5.59 -21.60
C GLU A 322 42.61 7.10 -21.95
N ARG A 323 43.41 7.47 -22.96
CA ARG A 323 43.44 8.84 -23.50
C ARG A 323 42.17 9.24 -24.28
N GLU A 324 41.52 8.34 -25.01
CA GLU A 324 40.20 8.62 -25.60
C GLU A 324 39.11 8.79 -24.54
N ILE A 325 39.10 7.93 -23.51
CA ILE A 325 38.15 8.04 -22.38
C ILE A 325 38.33 9.37 -21.64
N ALA A 326 39.56 9.86 -21.48
CA ALA A 326 39.84 11.17 -20.88
C ALA A 326 39.24 12.33 -21.71
N LYS A 327 39.40 12.33 -23.03
CA LYS A 327 38.83 13.36 -23.92
C LYS A 327 37.30 13.36 -23.94
N GLU A 328 36.67 12.18 -23.92
CA GLU A 328 35.22 12.12 -23.88
C GLU A 328 34.69 12.55 -22.50
N LYS A 329 35.40 12.25 -21.40
CA LYS A 329 35.08 12.82 -20.08
C LYS A 329 35.16 14.35 -20.10
N GLU A 330 36.24 14.91 -20.63
CA GLU A 330 36.42 16.37 -20.81
C GLU A 330 35.30 17.01 -21.66
N ARG A 331 34.81 16.32 -22.69
CA ARG A 331 33.63 16.77 -23.46
C ARG A 331 32.32 16.75 -22.66
N GLN A 332 32.10 15.76 -21.81
CA GLN A 332 30.90 15.69 -20.98
C GLN A 332 30.97 16.72 -19.83
N GLU A 333 32.17 17.00 -19.32
CA GLU A 333 32.45 18.08 -18.35
C GLU A 333 32.15 19.46 -18.99
N ASN A 334 32.66 19.73 -20.19
CA ASN A 334 32.34 20.95 -20.95
C ASN A 334 30.84 21.09 -21.33
N LYS A 335 30.10 19.97 -21.50
CA LYS A 335 28.63 20.00 -21.64
C LYS A 335 27.95 20.34 -20.31
N GLY A 336 28.48 19.82 -19.20
CA GLY A 336 28.06 20.17 -17.84
C GLY A 336 28.18 21.68 -17.61
N ASP A 337 29.32 22.27 -17.91
CA ASP A 337 29.56 23.72 -17.76
C ASP A 337 28.59 24.58 -18.60
N GLN A 338 28.29 24.15 -19.84
CA GLN A 338 27.30 24.83 -20.68
C GLN A 338 25.88 24.70 -20.11
N LEU A 339 25.51 23.53 -19.59
CA LEU A 339 24.20 23.31 -18.96
C LEU A 339 24.07 24.03 -17.61
N GLU A 340 25.14 24.13 -16.80
CA GLU A 340 25.13 24.93 -15.57
C GLU A 340 25.00 26.43 -15.89
N LYS A 341 25.61 26.89 -16.99
CA LYS A 341 25.44 28.27 -17.45
C LYS A 341 24.01 28.57 -17.88
N TYR A 342 23.38 27.68 -18.64
CA TYR A 342 21.95 27.80 -18.95
C TYR A 342 21.07 27.69 -17.71
N PHE A 343 21.43 26.85 -16.73
CA PHE A 343 20.72 26.74 -15.46
C PHE A 343 20.79 28.05 -14.66
N LYS A 344 21.97 28.68 -14.55
CA LYS A 344 22.13 30.01 -13.94
C LYS A 344 21.34 31.09 -14.69
N GLU A 345 21.32 31.06 -16.03
CA GLU A 345 20.54 32.02 -16.81
C GLU A 345 19.01 31.84 -16.61
N GLU A 346 18.51 30.61 -16.43
CA GLU A 346 17.12 30.38 -16.01
C GLU A 346 16.88 30.66 -14.52
N GLU A 347 17.86 30.43 -13.64
CA GLU A 347 17.75 30.75 -12.20
C GLU A 347 17.66 32.27 -11.99
N ASP A 348 18.45 33.08 -12.71
CA ASP A 348 18.33 34.55 -12.67
C ASP A 348 17.07 35.07 -13.39
N LYS A 349 16.56 34.39 -14.43
CA LYS A 349 15.23 34.71 -15.02
C LYS A 349 14.10 34.39 -14.04
N ARG A 350 14.12 33.19 -13.44
CA ARG A 350 13.17 32.76 -12.41
C ARG A 350 13.20 33.69 -11.21
N ARG A 351 14.38 34.09 -10.75
CA ARG A 351 14.57 35.04 -9.64
C ARG A 351 14.07 36.45 -9.98
N LYS A 352 14.19 36.90 -11.23
CA LYS A 352 13.49 38.12 -11.70
C LYS A 352 11.98 37.92 -11.63
N LEU A 353 11.45 36.86 -12.23
CA LEU A 353 10.02 36.50 -12.19
C LEU A 353 9.48 36.36 -10.76
N GLU A 354 10.24 35.82 -9.81
CA GLU A 354 9.85 35.71 -8.40
C GLU A 354 9.86 37.07 -7.69
N ASN A 355 10.81 37.96 -8.01
CA ASN A 355 10.81 39.35 -7.53
C ASN A 355 9.66 40.17 -8.12
N ASP A 356 9.43 40.06 -9.43
CA ASP A 356 8.36 40.75 -10.15
C ASP A 356 6.99 40.26 -9.66
N LEU A 357 6.82 38.94 -9.49
CA LEU A 357 5.64 38.32 -8.87
C LEU A 357 5.47 38.73 -7.40
N SER A 358 6.56 38.97 -6.66
CA SER A 358 6.49 39.50 -5.29
C SER A 358 6.02 40.96 -5.29
N ALA A 359 6.53 41.79 -6.20
CA ALA A 359 6.09 43.16 -6.39
C ALA A 359 4.63 43.25 -6.86
N GLU A 360 4.20 42.38 -7.78
CA GLU A 360 2.79 42.26 -8.16
C GLU A 360 1.92 41.76 -7.00
N LYS A 361 2.35 40.77 -6.22
CA LYS A 361 1.62 40.33 -5.01
C LYS A 361 1.51 41.44 -3.96
N GLU A 362 2.53 42.27 -3.78
CA GLU A 362 2.47 43.42 -2.87
C GLU A 362 1.58 44.55 -3.42
N ASN A 363 1.57 44.77 -4.74
CA ASN A 363 0.63 45.69 -5.39
C ASN A 363 -0.82 45.18 -5.31
N ILE A 364 -1.05 43.88 -5.54
CA ILE A 364 -2.35 43.22 -5.35
C ILE A 364 -2.77 43.33 -3.88
N LYS A 365 -1.88 43.13 -2.92
CA LYS A 365 -2.16 43.35 -1.49
C LYS A 365 -2.58 44.79 -1.20
N LYS A 366 -1.88 45.79 -1.75
CA LYS A 366 -2.24 47.22 -1.63
C LYS A 366 -3.54 47.59 -2.38
N ILE A 367 -3.91 46.85 -3.41
CA ILE A 367 -5.19 46.98 -4.12
C ILE A 367 -6.32 46.33 -3.32
N LEU A 368 -6.10 45.14 -2.75
CA LEU A 368 -7.04 44.43 -1.89
C LEU A 368 -7.28 45.18 -0.57
N GLU A 369 -6.24 45.77 0.03
CA GLU A 369 -6.38 46.66 1.19
C GLU A 369 -7.26 47.86 0.83
N LYS A 370 -7.04 48.51 -0.32
CA LYS A 370 -7.90 49.61 -0.81
C LYS A 370 -9.32 49.17 -1.19
N LEU A 371 -9.49 47.95 -1.66
CA LEU A 371 -10.80 47.36 -1.96
C LEU A 371 -11.58 47.08 -0.67
N ASN A 372 -10.95 46.47 0.32
CA ASN A 372 -11.53 46.23 1.64
C ASN A 372 -11.83 47.56 2.36
N ASP A 373 -10.96 48.56 2.24
CA ASP A 373 -11.19 49.94 2.71
C ASP A 373 -12.38 50.62 2.01
N ALA A 374 -12.65 50.28 0.74
CA ALA A 374 -13.78 50.81 -0.02
C ALA A 374 -15.07 50.01 0.25
N GLU A 375 -14.96 48.70 0.46
CA GLU A 375 -16.04 47.79 0.81
C GLU A 375 -16.57 48.07 2.22
N GLN A 376 -15.68 48.30 3.21
CA GLN A 376 -16.09 48.81 4.52
C GLN A 376 -16.80 50.16 4.41
N LYS A 377 -16.27 51.11 3.62
CA LYS A 377 -16.92 52.43 3.41
C LYS A 377 -18.20 52.35 2.57
N LEU A 378 -18.46 51.25 1.88
CA LEU A 378 -19.74 50.95 1.23
C LEU A 378 -20.72 50.31 2.22
N LEU A 379 -20.26 49.38 3.06
CA LEU A 379 -21.02 48.78 4.17
C LEU A 379 -21.46 49.83 5.19
N GLU A 380 -20.57 50.74 5.60
CA GLU A 380 -20.90 51.88 6.46
C GLU A 380 -21.97 52.77 5.81
N LYS A 381 -21.84 53.07 4.51
CA LYS A 381 -22.84 53.86 3.78
C LYS A 381 -24.15 53.11 3.50
N GLU A 382 -24.12 51.79 3.41
CA GLU A 382 -25.31 50.97 3.26
C GLU A 382 -26.05 50.81 4.60
N GLU A 383 -25.33 50.78 5.72
CA GLU A 383 -25.89 50.88 7.08
C GLU A 383 -26.45 52.29 7.35
N GLU A 384 -25.71 53.37 7.05
CA GLU A 384 -26.20 54.76 7.08
C GLU A 384 -27.46 54.90 6.21
N ARG A 385 -27.43 54.34 4.99
CA ARG A 385 -28.60 54.32 4.10
C ARG A 385 -29.73 53.51 4.73
N ARG A 386 -29.50 52.33 5.32
CA ARG A 386 -30.57 51.52 5.92
C ARG A 386 -31.20 52.25 7.10
N ILE A 387 -30.42 52.88 7.96
CA ILE A 387 -30.90 53.73 9.06
C ILE A 387 -31.70 54.92 8.52
N ALA A 388 -31.25 55.58 7.44
CA ALA A 388 -31.98 56.67 6.80
C ALA A 388 -33.26 56.20 6.07
N GLU A 389 -33.25 55.00 5.49
CA GLU A 389 -34.38 54.39 4.78
C GLU A 389 -35.43 53.86 5.77
N GLU A 390 -35.03 53.27 6.90
CA GLU A 390 -35.86 52.95 8.06
C GLU A 390 -36.46 54.21 8.69
N SER A 391 -35.65 55.27 8.89
CA SER A 391 -36.14 56.57 9.38
C SER A 391 -37.14 57.21 8.42
N ARG A 392 -36.90 57.12 7.10
CA ARG A 392 -37.84 57.58 6.07
C ARG A 392 -39.10 56.73 6.03
N LEU A 393 -39.01 55.41 6.24
CA LEU A 393 -40.17 54.53 6.34
C LEU A 393 -41.00 54.87 7.57
N PHE A 394 -40.38 55.11 8.73
CA PHE A 394 -41.07 55.57 9.94
C PHE A 394 -41.74 56.94 9.73
N GLU A 395 -41.06 57.92 9.13
CA GLU A 395 -41.69 59.18 8.73
C GLU A 395 -42.86 58.97 7.76
N VAL A 396 -42.74 58.06 6.80
CA VAL A 396 -43.81 57.75 5.82
C VAL A 396 -44.97 57.03 6.50
N GLU A 397 -44.74 56.16 7.47
CA GLU A 397 -45.80 55.55 8.28
C GLU A 397 -46.48 56.56 9.21
N GLU A 398 -45.74 57.47 9.84
CA GLU A 398 -46.34 58.56 10.64
C GLU A 398 -47.12 59.54 9.75
N LYS A 399 -46.59 59.90 8.58
CA LYS A 399 -47.27 60.74 7.59
C LYS A 399 -48.51 60.04 7.04
N ASN A 400 -48.45 58.75 6.70
CA ASN A 400 -49.60 57.96 6.27
C ASN A 400 -50.63 57.74 7.39
N GLY A 401 -50.21 57.56 8.64
CA GLY A 401 -51.08 57.50 9.81
C GLY A 401 -51.72 58.86 10.13
N SER A 402 -51.06 59.96 9.79
CA SER A 402 -51.59 61.32 9.90
C SER A 402 -52.55 61.65 8.75
N ILE A 403 -52.25 61.21 7.52
CA ILE A 403 -53.15 61.26 6.37
C ILE A 403 -54.42 60.46 6.66
N LYS A 404 -54.31 59.19 7.10
CA LYS A 404 -55.50 58.39 7.49
C LYS A 404 -56.31 59.03 8.61
N ARG A 405 -55.67 59.66 9.60
CA ARG A 405 -56.37 60.44 10.64
C ARG A 405 -57.07 61.68 10.07
N ALA A 406 -56.47 62.35 9.09
CA ALA A 406 -57.06 63.50 8.40
C ALA A 406 -58.20 63.07 7.45
N GLU A 407 -58.06 61.98 6.69
CA GLU A 407 -59.11 61.38 5.85
C GLU A 407 -60.30 60.93 6.72
N MET A 408 -60.04 60.24 7.82
CA MET A 408 -61.09 59.90 8.80
C MET A 408 -61.73 61.13 9.43
N ALA A 409 -60.99 62.21 9.68
CA ALA A 409 -61.55 63.45 10.19
C ALA A 409 -62.42 64.16 9.14
N GLU A 410 -61.94 64.27 7.90
CA GLU A 410 -62.65 64.88 6.78
C GLU A 410 -63.88 64.06 6.38
N GLU A 411 -63.85 62.72 6.46
CA GLU A 411 -65.03 61.88 6.24
C GLU A 411 -66.02 61.98 7.40
N ASN A 412 -65.57 62.00 8.66
CA ASN A 412 -66.46 62.29 9.79
C ASN A 412 -67.09 63.69 9.68
N GLU A 413 -66.33 64.69 9.23
CA GLU A 413 -66.85 66.04 8.99
C GLU A 413 -67.81 66.08 7.79
N LYS A 414 -67.53 65.40 6.68
CA LYS A 414 -68.48 65.20 5.57
C LYS A 414 -69.77 64.52 6.05
N GLN A 415 -69.67 63.46 6.85
CA GLN A 415 -70.83 62.79 7.44
C GLN A 415 -71.57 63.67 8.47
N GLN A 416 -70.89 64.59 9.15
CA GLN A 416 -71.52 65.54 10.06
C GLN A 416 -72.19 66.71 9.31
N ILE A 417 -71.57 67.21 8.24
CA ILE A 417 -72.12 68.18 7.31
C ILE A 417 -73.36 67.60 6.62
N GLU A 418 -73.31 66.35 6.16
CA GLU A 418 -74.45 65.70 5.51
C GLU A 418 -75.59 65.41 6.50
N ARG A 419 -75.28 64.98 7.74
CA ARG A 419 -76.28 64.93 8.83
C ARG A 419 -76.87 66.30 9.15
N ARG A 420 -76.06 67.37 9.16
CA ARG A 420 -76.56 68.76 9.33
C ARG A 420 -77.44 69.20 8.16
N ARG A 421 -77.11 68.85 6.91
CA ARG A 421 -77.95 69.11 5.71
C ARG A 421 -79.27 68.34 5.75
N GLN A 422 -79.25 67.09 6.20
CA GLN A 422 -80.45 66.28 6.42
C GLN A 422 -81.32 66.94 7.49
N SER A 423 -80.79 67.22 8.69
CA SER A 423 -81.54 67.94 9.73
C SER A 423 -81.97 69.36 9.33
N GLU A 424 -81.23 70.05 8.47
CA GLU A 424 -81.64 71.37 7.94
C GLU A 424 -82.75 71.23 6.88
N THR A 425 -82.70 70.25 6.00
CA THR A 425 -83.78 69.99 5.04
C THR A 425 -85.04 69.49 5.73
N GLU A 426 -84.93 68.61 6.73
CA GLU A 426 -86.02 68.24 7.65
C GLU A 426 -86.56 69.47 8.39
N ALA A 427 -85.71 70.31 9.00
CA ALA A 427 -86.14 71.53 9.67
C ALA A 427 -86.79 72.54 8.71
N ASN A 428 -86.37 72.60 7.44
CA ASN A 428 -86.97 73.46 6.44
C ASN A 428 -88.28 72.89 5.87
N GLN A 429 -88.42 71.56 5.76
CA GLN A 429 -89.69 70.87 5.53
C GLN A 429 -90.66 71.11 6.69
N LEU A 430 -90.24 70.90 7.94
CA LEU A 430 -91.04 71.18 9.13
C LEU A 430 -91.38 72.68 9.26
N LYS A 431 -90.51 73.61 8.86
CA LYS A 431 -90.86 75.04 8.75
C LYS A 431 -91.84 75.31 7.61
N TYR A 432 -91.82 74.55 6.52
CA TYR A 432 -92.81 74.68 5.44
C TYR A 432 -94.17 74.11 5.87
N GLU A 433 -94.19 72.92 6.47
CA GLU A 433 -95.38 72.26 7.00
C GLU A 433 -95.98 73.08 8.16
N ASN A 434 -95.20 73.58 9.11
CA ASN A 434 -95.69 74.49 10.15
C ASN A 434 -96.22 75.80 9.56
N ARG A 435 -95.67 76.32 8.45
CA ARG A 435 -96.26 77.48 7.74
C ARG A 435 -97.55 77.12 6.98
N ARG A 436 -97.69 75.88 6.46
CA ARG A 436 -98.93 75.38 5.85
C ARG A 436 -100.01 75.16 6.92
N ILE A 437 -99.67 74.45 8.00
CA ILE A 437 -100.54 74.18 9.15
C ILE A 437 -100.93 75.50 9.81
N LYS A 438 -100.00 76.45 10.01
CA LYS A 438 -100.36 77.77 10.53
C LYS A 438 -101.30 78.51 9.58
N ARG A 439 -101.04 78.60 8.28
CA ARG A 439 -102.00 79.22 7.33
C ARG A 439 -103.37 78.54 7.37
N ASN A 440 -103.41 77.21 7.46
CA ASN A 440 -104.67 76.47 7.60
C ASN A 440 -105.35 76.75 8.95
N SER A 441 -104.60 76.94 10.04
CA SER A 441 -105.11 77.30 11.36
C SER A 441 -105.58 78.75 11.43
N ASP A 442 -104.85 79.69 10.82
CA ASP A 442 -105.21 81.10 10.70
C ASP A 442 -106.49 81.22 9.83
N ASN A 443 -106.57 80.46 8.72
CA ASN A 443 -107.77 80.33 7.90
C ASN A 443 -108.93 79.72 8.68
N LEU A 444 -108.73 78.59 9.38
CA LEU A 444 -109.76 77.94 10.20
C LEU A 444 -110.19 78.81 11.38
N GLU A 445 -109.30 79.62 11.97
CA GLU A 445 -109.67 80.58 13.01
C GLU A 445 -110.42 81.77 12.40
N GLN A 446 -110.11 82.19 11.17
CA GLN A 446 -110.88 83.21 10.46
C GLN A 446 -112.24 82.68 9.99
N GLU A 447 -112.33 81.43 9.54
CA GLU A 447 -113.59 80.72 9.23
C GLU A 447 -114.41 80.50 10.51
N LEU A 448 -113.80 80.07 11.61
CA LEU A 448 -114.44 79.96 12.93
C LEU A 448 -114.80 81.34 13.49
N LYS A 449 -114.06 82.41 13.17
CA LYS A 449 -114.42 83.78 13.53
C LYS A 449 -115.62 84.23 12.71
N VAL A 450 -115.64 84.01 11.40
CA VAL A 450 -116.80 84.28 10.54
C VAL A 450 -117.99 83.40 10.93
N GLU A 451 -117.79 82.15 11.37
CA GLU A 451 -118.86 81.31 11.89
C GLU A 451 -119.30 81.77 13.29
N ARG A 452 -118.41 82.26 14.15
CA ARG A 452 -118.75 82.90 15.43
C ARG A 452 -119.43 84.24 15.23
N GLU A 453 -119.13 84.97 14.17
CA GLU A 453 -119.76 86.24 13.80
C GLU A 453 -121.10 85.99 13.10
N MET A 454 -121.23 84.97 12.24
CA MET A 454 -122.51 84.47 11.73
C MET A 454 -123.34 83.77 12.81
N ARG A 455 -122.75 83.14 13.83
CA ARG A 455 -123.46 82.61 15.01
C ARG A 455 -123.80 83.71 16.01
N ARG A 456 -123.03 84.79 16.11
CA ARG A 456 -123.40 85.99 16.89
C ARG A 456 -124.41 86.84 16.16
N GLU A 457 -124.36 86.91 14.84
CA GLU A 457 -125.40 87.51 14.01
C GLU A 457 -126.62 86.64 13.98
N PHE A 458 -126.52 85.32 13.87
CA PHE A 458 -127.66 84.42 14.01
C PHE A 458 -128.18 84.47 15.44
N GLN A 459 -127.35 84.47 16.48
CA GLN A 459 -127.79 84.64 17.87
C GLN A 459 -128.29 86.05 18.15
N LYS A 460 -127.88 87.10 17.44
CA LYS A 460 -128.41 88.47 17.56
C LYS A 460 -129.62 88.70 16.66
N LYS A 461 -129.76 87.97 15.56
CA LYS A 461 -130.96 87.88 14.70
C LYS A 461 -132.00 86.95 15.31
N PHE A 462 -131.58 85.97 16.13
CA PHE A 462 -132.41 85.07 16.92
C PHE A 462 -132.63 85.59 18.34
N SER A 463 -131.79 86.47 18.88
CA SER A 463 -132.11 87.24 20.09
C SER A 463 -132.80 88.55 19.74
N SER A 464 -132.63 89.11 18.53
CA SER A 464 -133.59 90.08 18.00
C SER A 464 -134.86 89.35 17.66
N GLU A 465 -134.88 88.26 16.88
CA GLU A 465 -136.09 87.45 16.66
C GLU A 465 -136.64 86.79 17.94
N VAL A 466 -135.91 86.66 19.04
CA VAL A 466 -136.51 86.34 20.35
C VAL A 466 -136.87 87.59 21.14
N GLU A 467 -136.24 88.75 20.94
CA GLU A 467 -136.71 90.08 21.38
C GLU A 467 -137.76 90.69 20.43
N GLU A 468 -138.17 90.00 19.36
CA GLU A 468 -139.03 90.42 18.23
C GLU A 468 -140.03 89.30 17.88
N LYS A 469 -139.84 88.09 18.44
CA LYS A 469 -140.90 87.19 18.91
C LYS A 469 -141.19 87.38 20.41
N GLU A 470 -140.39 88.12 21.16
CA GLU A 470 -140.81 88.82 22.40
C GLU A 470 -141.27 90.24 22.13
N LYS A 471 -140.82 90.96 21.11
CA LYS A 471 -141.57 92.10 20.54
C LYS A 471 -142.51 91.66 19.43
N GLU A 472 -142.80 90.37 19.26
CA GLU A 472 -144.12 89.94 18.78
C GLU A 472 -144.96 89.40 19.96
N ARG A 473 -144.41 88.73 20.97
CA ARG A 473 -145.19 88.49 22.21
C ARG A 473 -145.46 89.76 23.03
N LYS A 474 -144.75 90.87 22.77
CA LYS A 474 -145.00 92.23 23.28
C LYS A 474 -145.54 93.15 22.20
N GLU A 475 -145.15 93.03 20.92
CA GLU A 475 -145.72 93.87 19.84
C GLU A 475 -146.76 93.16 18.93
N PHE A 476 -146.81 91.86 18.67
CA PHE A 476 -148.12 91.21 18.35
C PHE A 476 -149.09 91.31 19.57
N SER A 477 -148.56 91.66 20.76
CA SER A 477 -149.31 92.24 21.90
C SER A 477 -149.42 93.79 21.87
N GLN A 478 -148.72 94.50 20.97
CA GLN A 478 -148.64 95.96 20.72
C GLN A 478 -147.88 96.50 19.41
N GLN A 479 -147.97 96.33 18.06
CA GLN A 479 -148.60 95.62 16.87
C GLN A 479 -149.94 94.88 16.99
N ILE A 480 -150.39 94.52 18.19
CA ILE A 480 -151.76 94.87 18.61
C ILE A 480 -151.91 96.42 18.72
N GLU A 481 -150.80 97.16 18.51
CA GLU A 481 -150.68 98.61 18.68
C GLU A 481 -149.97 99.42 17.55
N LYS A 482 -148.98 98.99 16.69
CA LYS A 482 -148.56 99.74 15.42
C LYS A 482 -147.51 99.19 14.37
N GLU A 483 -147.95 98.37 13.40
CA GLU A 483 -147.54 98.42 11.96
C GLU A 483 -146.13 98.13 11.30
N ARG A 484 -145.01 98.91 11.40
CA ARG A 484 -144.08 99.19 10.21
C ARG A 484 -142.52 98.93 10.32
N ARG A 485 -141.63 98.85 9.27
CA ARG A 485 -141.63 98.35 7.84
C ARG A 485 -140.28 98.53 7.00
N LEU A 486 -139.48 97.45 6.75
CA LEU A 486 -138.66 97.05 5.52
C LEU A 486 -137.24 97.64 5.02
N ALA A 487 -136.34 96.74 4.48
CA ALA A 487 -135.12 96.81 3.53
C ALA A 487 -133.62 97.08 4.03
N SER A 488 -132.42 96.89 3.35
CA SER A 488 -131.68 95.94 2.38
C SER A 488 -130.13 96.39 2.19
N GLU A 489 -129.04 95.99 1.43
CA GLU A 489 -128.39 94.98 0.45
C GLU A 489 -126.87 95.44 0.11
N GLU A 490 -125.79 94.88 -0.59
CA GLU A 490 -125.14 93.58 -1.08
C GLU A 490 -123.67 93.76 -1.78
N VAL A 491 -122.84 92.73 -2.17
CA VAL A 491 -121.72 92.59 -3.26
C VAL A 491 -120.12 92.44 -2.98
N GLU A 492 -119.23 92.02 -3.99
CA GLU A 492 -117.81 91.41 -3.96
C GLU A 492 -116.63 92.06 -4.86
N ARG A 493 -115.44 91.55 -5.43
CA ARG A 493 -114.68 90.23 -5.73
C ARG A 493 -113.19 90.29 -6.39
N THR A 494 -112.22 89.33 -6.17
CA THR A 494 -110.99 88.79 -7.01
C THR A 494 -109.57 89.50 -7.24
N LYS A 495 -108.37 89.01 -7.82
CA LYS A 495 -107.46 87.75 -8.02
C LYS A 495 -106.02 87.97 -8.78
N LYS A 496 -105.02 86.99 -8.78
CA LYS A 496 -103.77 86.68 -9.70
C LYS A 496 -102.29 87.27 -9.45
N ASP A 497 -101.03 86.91 -9.98
CA ASP A 497 -100.25 85.78 -10.72
C ASP A 497 -98.63 85.98 -10.91
N ALA A 498 -97.81 85.00 -11.48
CA ALA A 498 -96.46 85.06 -12.28
C ALA A 498 -94.98 84.57 -11.78
N SER A 499 -93.89 84.46 -12.65
CA SER A 499 -92.53 83.73 -12.45
C SER A 499 -91.25 83.99 -13.41
N SER A 500 -89.94 83.69 -13.03
CA SER A 500 -88.71 83.13 -13.82
C SER A 500 -87.18 83.59 -13.63
N SER A 501 -86.15 82.72 -13.94
CA SER A 501 -84.68 82.89 -14.40
C SER A 501 -83.43 83.39 -13.53
N LEU A 502 -82.07 83.32 -13.85
CA LEU A 502 -81.08 82.34 -14.48
C LEU A 502 -79.51 82.81 -14.54
N ASP A 503 -78.47 81.89 -14.61
CA ASP A 503 -77.10 81.90 -15.33
C ASP A 503 -75.63 82.13 -14.69
N ASN A 504 -74.54 81.55 -15.32
CA ASN A 504 -73.00 81.76 -15.31
C ASN A 504 -71.98 80.96 -14.40
N GLN A 505 -70.61 80.80 -14.60
CA GLN A 505 -69.61 80.62 -15.74
C GLN A 505 -68.05 80.41 -15.35
N LYS A 506 -67.18 79.72 -16.16
CA LYS A 506 -65.63 79.65 -16.26
C LYS A 506 -64.73 78.75 -15.31
N LYS A 507 -63.45 78.31 -15.58
CA LYS A 507 -62.58 77.87 -16.76
C LYS A 507 -61.11 77.40 -16.30
N ILE A 508 -60.29 76.73 -17.17
CA ILE A 508 -58.78 76.49 -17.17
C ILE A 508 -58.27 75.05 -16.77
N THR A 509 -57.04 74.62 -17.14
CA THR A 509 -56.61 73.83 -18.34
C THR A 509 -55.16 73.27 -18.25
N SER A 510 -54.87 72.17 -18.97
CA SER A 510 -53.55 71.80 -19.57
C SER A 510 -52.31 71.50 -18.68
N GLU A 511 -52.00 70.21 -18.44
CA GLU A 511 -50.62 69.80 -18.04
C GLU A 511 -50.19 68.34 -18.35
N GLU A 512 -51.10 67.42 -18.66
CA GLU A 512 -50.83 65.96 -18.57
C GLU A 512 -50.01 65.34 -19.72
N VAL A 513 -49.95 65.97 -20.90
CA VAL A 513 -49.42 65.33 -22.12
C VAL A 513 -47.88 65.20 -22.12
N GLN A 514 -47.15 66.14 -21.52
CA GLN A 514 -45.68 66.13 -21.55
C GLN A 514 -45.05 65.12 -20.56
N LYS A 515 -45.71 64.79 -19.46
CA LYS A 515 -45.14 63.96 -18.38
C LYS A 515 -44.97 62.48 -18.77
N ARG A 516 -45.72 61.95 -19.74
CA ARG A 516 -45.57 60.55 -20.20
C ARG A 516 -44.33 60.31 -21.08
N GLN A 517 -43.97 61.24 -21.95
CA GLN A 517 -42.90 61.03 -22.95
C GLN A 517 -41.47 61.07 -22.38
N GLN A 518 -41.29 61.50 -21.13
CA GLN A 518 -39.97 61.49 -20.47
C GLN A 518 -39.68 60.18 -19.71
N ALA A 519 -40.70 59.44 -19.27
CA ALA A 519 -40.53 58.24 -18.45
C ALA A 519 -39.97 57.04 -19.23
N GLU A 520 -40.56 56.71 -20.38
CA GLU A 520 -40.14 55.56 -21.22
C GLU A 520 -38.69 55.69 -21.74
N LYS A 521 -38.19 56.93 -21.85
CA LYS A 521 -36.84 57.20 -22.37
C LYS A 521 -35.73 56.98 -21.32
N LEU A 522 -36.06 56.87 -20.04
CA LEU A 522 -35.09 56.61 -18.97
C LEU A 522 -34.80 55.10 -18.83
N GLN A 523 -35.85 54.28 -18.70
CA GLN A 523 -35.71 52.83 -18.48
C GLN A 523 -34.92 52.12 -19.58
N ARG A 524 -35.07 52.56 -20.83
CA ARG A 524 -34.41 51.92 -21.99
C ARG A 524 -32.88 52.05 -21.94
N ASN A 525 -32.38 53.19 -21.48
CA ASN A 525 -30.94 53.41 -21.31
C ASN A 525 -30.37 52.59 -20.14
N GLU A 526 -31.11 52.47 -19.03
CA GLU A 526 -30.69 51.68 -17.86
C GLU A 526 -30.58 50.17 -18.16
N GLN A 527 -31.31 49.64 -19.15
CA GLN A 527 -31.16 48.25 -19.57
C GLN A 527 -29.94 48.04 -20.46
N GLU A 528 -29.71 48.90 -21.46
CA GLU A 528 -28.54 48.78 -22.34
C GLU A 528 -27.22 48.85 -21.56
N ASP A 529 -27.12 49.71 -20.55
CA ASP A 529 -25.88 49.83 -19.76
C ASP A 529 -25.67 48.66 -18.79
N LYS A 530 -26.75 47.99 -18.33
CA LYS A 530 -26.65 46.72 -17.57
C LYS A 530 -26.16 45.58 -18.45
N GLU A 531 -26.67 45.45 -19.68
CA GLU A 531 -26.19 44.43 -20.63
C GLU A 531 -24.71 44.63 -21.01
N LYS A 532 -24.28 45.88 -21.23
CA LYS A 532 -22.86 46.22 -21.47
C LYS A 532 -21.95 45.81 -20.30
N VAL A 533 -22.40 45.96 -19.05
CA VAL A 533 -21.64 45.54 -17.86
C VAL A 533 -21.56 44.01 -17.77
N ILE A 534 -22.67 43.29 -18.01
CA ILE A 534 -22.71 41.82 -17.97
C ILE A 534 -21.82 41.19 -19.05
N LEU A 535 -21.86 41.73 -20.29
CA LEU A 535 -20.97 41.32 -21.38
C LEU A 535 -19.48 41.56 -21.05
N LYS A 536 -19.17 42.66 -20.36
CA LYS A 536 -17.80 42.98 -19.94
C LYS A 536 -17.31 42.10 -18.79
N ALA A 537 -18.21 41.70 -17.88
CA ALA A 537 -17.90 40.72 -16.83
C ALA A 537 -17.62 39.33 -17.41
N THR A 538 -18.51 38.80 -18.26
CA THR A 538 -18.30 37.49 -18.90
C THR A 538 -17.05 37.45 -19.81
N SER A 539 -16.72 38.55 -20.48
CA SER A 539 -15.44 38.66 -21.21
C SER A 539 -14.21 38.61 -20.29
N LEU A 540 -14.28 39.20 -19.09
CA LEU A 540 -13.20 39.13 -18.11
C LEU A 540 -13.08 37.74 -17.49
N GLU A 541 -14.21 37.08 -17.19
CA GLU A 541 -14.23 35.69 -16.70
C GLU A 541 -13.63 34.71 -17.72
N GLN A 542 -13.94 34.87 -19.01
CA GLN A 542 -13.32 34.08 -20.09
C GLN A 542 -11.80 34.32 -20.17
N ASN A 543 -11.34 35.57 -20.08
CA ASN A 543 -9.91 35.89 -20.05
C ASN A 543 -9.20 35.30 -18.84
N VAL A 544 -9.83 35.30 -17.66
CA VAL A 544 -9.29 34.66 -16.44
C VAL A 544 -9.18 33.15 -16.65
N LEU A 545 -10.22 32.49 -17.18
CA LEU A 545 -10.20 31.05 -17.45
C LEU A 545 -9.12 30.66 -18.49
N GLU A 546 -8.90 31.49 -19.52
CA GLU A 546 -7.84 31.29 -20.51
C GLU A 546 -6.44 31.44 -19.88
N LEU A 547 -6.25 32.42 -18.98
CA LEU A 547 -5.01 32.62 -18.23
C LEU A 547 -4.74 31.50 -17.21
N GLU A 548 -5.77 31.03 -16.49
CA GLU A 548 -5.66 29.85 -15.60
C GLU A 548 -5.29 28.59 -16.37
N THR A 549 -5.85 28.42 -17.58
CA THR A 549 -5.54 27.27 -18.44
C THR A 549 -4.09 27.33 -18.91
N ARG A 550 -3.62 28.47 -19.43
CA ARG A 550 -2.20 28.68 -19.79
C ARG A 550 -1.25 28.52 -18.62
N LEU A 551 -1.63 28.98 -17.41
CA LEU A 551 -0.82 28.80 -16.21
C LEU A 551 -0.72 27.31 -15.84
N ARG A 552 -1.81 26.55 -15.97
CA ARG A 552 -1.85 25.10 -15.71
C ARG A 552 -1.00 24.34 -16.73
N GLU A 553 -1.15 24.63 -18.02
CA GLU A 553 -0.31 24.10 -19.10
C GLU A 553 1.18 24.42 -18.85
N SER A 554 1.52 25.66 -18.47
CA SER A 554 2.90 26.04 -18.18
C SER A 554 3.47 25.33 -16.94
N ILE A 555 2.64 25.02 -15.94
CA ILE A 555 3.06 24.25 -14.75
C ILE A 555 3.28 22.78 -15.12
N GLU A 556 2.40 22.18 -15.93
CA GLU A 556 2.58 20.80 -16.39
C GLU A 556 3.78 20.65 -17.32
N LEU A 557 3.97 21.59 -18.25
CA LEU A 557 5.12 21.61 -19.17
C LEU A 557 6.44 21.94 -18.44
N SER A 558 6.39 22.58 -17.27
CA SER A 558 7.55 22.69 -16.36
C SER A 558 7.84 21.37 -15.64
N LYS A 559 6.81 20.68 -15.11
CA LYS A 559 6.97 19.37 -14.45
C LYS A 559 7.47 18.30 -15.42
N GLU A 560 6.97 18.26 -16.65
CA GLU A 560 7.44 17.32 -17.67
C GLU A 560 8.92 17.55 -18.02
N LYS A 561 9.37 18.81 -18.08
CA LYS A 561 10.79 19.15 -18.26
C LYS A 561 11.64 18.72 -17.06
N GLU A 562 11.16 18.94 -15.84
CA GLU A 562 11.85 18.51 -14.61
C GLU A 562 11.94 16.98 -14.50
N GLU A 563 10.85 16.26 -14.78
CA GLU A 563 10.85 14.80 -14.88
C GLU A 563 11.80 14.30 -15.97
N ASN A 564 11.79 14.89 -17.16
CA ASN A 564 12.70 14.50 -18.24
C ASN A 564 14.16 14.82 -17.91
N TYR A 565 14.46 15.92 -17.23
CA TYR A 565 15.80 16.19 -16.67
C TYR A 565 16.22 15.11 -15.66
N ILE A 566 15.35 14.74 -14.72
CA ILE A 566 15.63 13.67 -13.74
C ILE A 566 15.84 12.32 -14.43
N ARG A 567 15.01 11.97 -15.43
CA ARG A 567 15.15 10.74 -16.22
C ARG A 567 16.47 10.70 -16.99
N GLU A 568 16.88 11.79 -17.62
CA GLU A 568 18.10 11.84 -18.44
C GLU A 568 19.37 11.90 -17.58
N LYS A 569 19.34 12.63 -16.46
CA LYS A 569 20.37 12.58 -15.44
C LYS A 569 20.55 11.14 -14.92
N ASN A 570 19.47 10.48 -14.51
CA ASN A 570 19.50 9.10 -14.08
C ASN A 570 20.01 8.13 -15.16
N ARG A 571 19.77 8.39 -16.46
CA ARG A 571 20.38 7.62 -17.56
C ARG A 571 21.89 7.81 -17.60
N SER A 572 22.38 9.06 -17.65
CA SER A 572 23.81 9.35 -17.72
C SER A 572 24.59 8.81 -16.52
N GLU A 573 24.06 8.92 -15.30
CA GLU A 573 24.66 8.35 -14.09
C GLU A 573 24.73 6.82 -14.15
N ASN A 574 23.68 6.16 -14.67
CA ASN A 574 23.70 4.71 -14.88
C ASN A 574 24.62 4.25 -16.02
N GLU A 575 24.82 5.05 -17.06
CA GLU A 575 25.76 4.74 -18.15
C GLU A 575 27.22 4.91 -17.69
N VAL A 576 27.54 5.98 -16.96
CA VAL A 576 28.84 6.16 -16.30
C VAL A 576 29.09 4.99 -15.33
N LYS A 577 28.11 4.61 -14.51
CA LYS A 577 28.22 3.47 -13.59
C LYS A 577 28.49 2.14 -14.32
N LYS A 578 27.74 1.82 -15.39
CA LYS A 578 27.97 0.62 -16.22
C LYS A 578 29.36 0.62 -16.84
N SER A 579 29.83 1.76 -17.33
CA SER A 579 31.19 1.90 -17.89
C SER A 579 32.27 1.61 -16.84
N LEU A 580 32.07 2.10 -15.61
CA LEU A 580 32.96 1.88 -14.48
C LEU A 580 32.99 0.41 -14.04
N GLU A 581 31.82 -0.21 -13.87
CA GLU A 581 31.67 -1.64 -13.57
C GLU A 581 32.29 -2.55 -14.65
N GLU A 582 32.14 -2.20 -15.93
CA GLU A 582 32.77 -2.99 -17.01
C GLU A 582 34.29 -2.81 -17.05
N ASN A 583 34.81 -1.61 -16.76
CA ASN A 583 36.26 -1.38 -16.64
C ASN A 583 36.85 -2.21 -15.48
N GLU A 584 36.19 -2.25 -14.32
CA GLU A 584 36.61 -3.12 -13.21
C GLU A 584 36.57 -4.61 -13.58
N ARG A 585 35.49 -5.08 -14.23
CA ARG A 585 35.41 -6.47 -14.73
C ARG A 585 36.54 -6.81 -15.70
N ARG A 586 36.88 -5.89 -16.61
CA ARG A 586 38.01 -6.07 -17.56
C ARG A 586 39.35 -6.12 -16.83
N LYS A 587 39.59 -5.26 -15.84
CA LYS A 587 40.80 -5.29 -14.99
C LYS A 587 40.92 -6.59 -14.18
N LEU A 588 39.82 -7.09 -13.63
CA LEU A 588 39.79 -8.38 -12.93
C LEU A 588 40.07 -9.55 -13.89
N ALA A 589 39.43 -9.58 -15.05
CA ALA A 589 39.65 -10.60 -16.08
C ALA A 589 41.09 -10.59 -16.63
N GLU A 590 41.74 -9.43 -16.72
CA GLU A 590 43.14 -9.34 -17.15
C GLU A 590 44.13 -9.79 -16.05
N GLN A 591 43.85 -9.49 -14.77
CA GLN A 591 44.60 -10.08 -13.65
C GLN A 591 44.42 -11.61 -13.58
N GLU A 592 43.22 -12.11 -13.83
CA GLU A 592 42.93 -13.55 -13.85
C GLU A 592 43.61 -14.24 -15.04
N LYS A 593 43.57 -13.63 -16.23
CA LYS A 593 44.34 -14.08 -17.40
C LYS A 593 45.84 -14.12 -17.11
N GLY A 594 46.40 -13.13 -16.43
CA GLY A 594 47.82 -13.13 -16.02
C GLY A 594 48.18 -14.27 -15.05
N LYS A 595 47.28 -14.62 -14.12
CA LYS A 595 47.43 -15.81 -13.25
C LYS A 595 47.38 -17.09 -14.09
N LEU A 596 46.37 -17.23 -14.94
CA LEU A 596 46.17 -18.38 -15.83
C LEU A 596 47.35 -18.59 -16.78
N GLU A 597 47.97 -17.53 -17.32
CA GLU A 597 49.18 -17.64 -18.15
C GLU A 597 50.39 -18.11 -17.34
N GLY A 598 50.55 -17.62 -16.10
CA GLY A 598 51.59 -18.12 -15.17
C GLY A 598 51.38 -19.58 -14.75
N ASP A 599 50.14 -20.01 -14.52
CA ASP A 599 49.81 -21.39 -14.17
C ASP A 599 49.87 -22.33 -15.37
N ASN A 600 49.50 -21.88 -16.57
CA ASN A 600 49.71 -22.63 -17.82
C ASN A 600 51.22 -22.85 -18.08
N TRP A 601 52.05 -21.85 -17.78
CA TRP A 601 53.51 -21.98 -17.86
C TRP A 601 54.06 -22.97 -16.81
N ARG A 602 53.56 -22.93 -15.56
CA ARG A 602 53.88 -23.94 -14.53
C ARG A 602 53.48 -25.35 -14.97
N LEU A 603 52.25 -25.52 -15.47
CA LEU A 603 51.72 -26.81 -15.96
C LEU A 603 52.52 -27.33 -17.15
N ARG A 604 52.85 -26.50 -18.14
CA ARG A 604 53.75 -26.88 -19.25
C ARG A 604 55.09 -27.41 -18.74
N ARG A 605 55.67 -26.75 -17.74
CA ARG A 605 56.96 -27.14 -17.15
C ARG A 605 56.88 -28.37 -16.23
N GLN A 606 55.70 -28.71 -15.71
CA GLN A 606 55.42 -29.99 -15.05
C GLN A 606 55.20 -31.11 -16.09
N ASN A 607 54.41 -30.87 -17.13
CA ASN A 607 54.19 -31.82 -18.22
C ASN A 607 55.50 -32.17 -18.95
N GLU A 608 56.42 -31.23 -19.13
CA GLU A 608 57.75 -31.51 -19.71
C GLU A 608 58.63 -32.39 -18.79
N ARG A 609 58.39 -32.39 -17.47
CA ARG A 609 59.03 -33.34 -16.53
C ARG A 609 58.36 -34.71 -16.62
N PHE A 610 57.03 -34.76 -16.46
CA PHE A 610 56.27 -36.01 -16.54
C PHE A 610 56.44 -36.72 -17.89
N ALA A 611 56.60 -36.00 -19.00
CA ALA A 611 56.92 -36.61 -20.30
C ALA A 611 58.27 -37.33 -20.30
N LYS A 612 59.31 -36.75 -19.67
CA LYS A 612 60.64 -37.37 -19.55
C LYS A 612 60.65 -38.53 -18.55
N GLU A 613 59.82 -38.44 -17.53
CA GLU A 613 59.63 -39.48 -16.51
C GLU A 613 58.85 -40.68 -17.06
N ASN A 614 57.76 -40.45 -17.80
CA ASN A 614 57.03 -41.47 -18.55
C ASN A 614 57.91 -42.12 -19.63
N LEU A 615 58.80 -41.37 -20.29
CA LEU A 615 59.75 -41.95 -21.25
C LEU A 615 60.76 -42.88 -20.55
N ARG A 616 61.23 -42.54 -19.34
CA ARG A 616 62.03 -43.45 -18.50
C ARG A 616 61.24 -44.69 -18.11
N MET A 617 59.99 -44.55 -17.66
CA MET A 617 59.13 -45.67 -17.26
C MET A 617 58.87 -46.62 -18.43
N ARG A 618 58.51 -46.10 -19.61
CA ARG A 618 58.35 -46.89 -20.85
C ARG A 618 59.62 -47.67 -21.22
N ASN A 619 60.78 -47.02 -21.10
CA ASN A 619 62.08 -47.67 -21.36
C ASN A 619 62.49 -48.71 -20.29
N GLN A 620 61.88 -48.70 -19.10
CA GLN A 620 62.15 -49.66 -18.02
C GLN A 620 61.18 -50.86 -18.00
N ILE A 621 59.93 -50.64 -18.42
CA ILE A 621 58.85 -51.64 -18.38
C ILE A 621 58.64 -52.29 -19.77
N GLY A 622 59.02 -51.61 -20.85
CA GLY A 622 58.82 -52.05 -22.23
C GLY A 622 57.56 -51.44 -22.85
N GLU A 623 57.66 -51.04 -24.12
CA GLU A 623 56.60 -50.24 -24.79
C GLU A 623 55.23 -50.93 -24.77
N THR A 624 55.17 -52.23 -25.07
CA THR A 624 53.89 -52.97 -25.13
C THR A 624 53.17 -53.04 -23.78
N GLN A 625 53.88 -53.32 -22.68
CA GLN A 625 53.27 -53.37 -21.35
C GLN A 625 52.83 -51.97 -20.88
N ALA A 626 53.60 -50.94 -21.21
CA ALA A 626 53.24 -49.56 -20.88
C ALA A 626 52.08 -49.01 -21.75
N ASP A 627 51.89 -49.50 -22.98
CA ASP A 627 50.73 -49.16 -23.82
C ASP A 627 49.45 -49.90 -23.38
N ASP A 628 49.56 -51.14 -22.88
CA ASP A 628 48.43 -51.86 -22.29
C ASP A 628 47.94 -51.19 -20.99
N GLU A 629 48.84 -50.78 -20.09
CA GLU A 629 48.48 -50.02 -18.89
C GLU A 629 47.89 -48.64 -19.21
N VAL A 630 48.42 -47.93 -20.22
CA VAL A 630 47.87 -46.64 -20.66
C VAL A 630 46.48 -46.80 -21.26
N GLN A 631 46.19 -47.85 -22.05
CA GLN A 631 44.84 -48.11 -22.55
C GLN A 631 43.83 -48.38 -21.43
N LEU A 632 44.26 -49.05 -20.35
CA LEU A 632 43.41 -49.26 -19.16
C LEU A 632 43.09 -47.92 -18.48
N ILE A 633 44.10 -47.07 -18.26
CA ILE A 633 43.94 -45.75 -17.63
C ILE A 633 43.12 -44.78 -18.51
N GLU A 634 43.29 -44.80 -19.84
CA GLU A 634 42.48 -44.00 -20.77
C GLU A 634 41.01 -44.40 -20.79
N LYS A 635 40.71 -45.69 -20.54
CA LYS A 635 39.34 -46.18 -20.40
C LYS A 635 38.71 -45.63 -19.11
N ASP A 636 39.39 -45.78 -17.98
CA ASP A 636 38.92 -45.28 -16.68
C ASP A 636 38.73 -43.74 -16.70
N LEU A 637 39.61 -43.02 -17.40
CA LEU A 637 39.49 -41.57 -17.60
C LEU A 637 38.24 -41.16 -18.40
N LYS A 638 37.82 -41.95 -19.40
CA LYS A 638 36.57 -41.70 -20.15
C LYS A 638 35.34 -41.89 -19.28
N GLU A 639 35.29 -42.95 -18.46
CA GLU A 639 34.19 -43.17 -17.51
C GLU A 639 34.12 -42.02 -16.48
N ILE A 640 35.28 -41.51 -16.02
CA ILE A 640 35.36 -40.32 -15.15
C ILE A 640 34.87 -39.03 -15.86
N GLU A 641 35.10 -38.88 -17.16
CA GLU A 641 34.71 -37.69 -17.93
C GLU A 641 33.21 -37.68 -18.27
N GLU A 642 32.60 -38.83 -18.57
CA GLU A 642 31.15 -38.98 -18.68
C GLU A 642 30.45 -38.66 -17.35
N LEU A 643 30.99 -39.14 -16.22
CA LEU A 643 30.52 -38.79 -14.88
C LEU A 643 30.61 -37.27 -14.59
N ARG A 644 31.62 -36.57 -15.13
CA ARG A 644 31.71 -35.09 -15.05
C ARG A 644 30.63 -34.40 -15.88
N SER A 645 30.38 -34.87 -17.10
CA SER A 645 29.32 -34.34 -17.98
C SER A 645 27.94 -34.42 -17.31
N ILE A 646 27.59 -35.60 -16.76
CA ILE A 646 26.35 -35.83 -16.00
C ILE A 646 26.28 -34.89 -14.77
N LYS A 647 27.38 -34.77 -14.02
CA LYS A 647 27.48 -33.87 -12.86
C LYS A 647 27.31 -32.39 -13.23
N GLN A 648 27.76 -31.97 -14.41
CA GLN A 648 27.63 -30.60 -14.88
C GLN A 648 26.20 -30.28 -15.36
N GLN A 649 25.50 -31.22 -16.01
CA GLN A 649 24.07 -31.08 -16.31
C GLN A 649 23.23 -30.98 -15.01
N TYR A 650 23.56 -31.79 -13.99
CA TYR A 650 22.93 -31.71 -12.67
C TYR A 650 23.16 -30.35 -11.98
N LEU A 651 24.37 -29.78 -12.06
CA LEU A 651 24.69 -28.47 -11.49
C LEU A 651 23.98 -27.30 -12.19
N SER A 652 23.81 -27.37 -13.52
CA SER A 652 23.03 -26.38 -14.29
C SER A 652 21.54 -26.43 -13.94
N SER A 653 20.96 -27.62 -13.77
CA SER A 653 19.59 -27.77 -13.27
C SER A 653 19.43 -27.16 -11.88
N LYS A 654 20.45 -27.27 -11.02
CA LYS A 654 20.40 -26.83 -9.62
C LYS A 654 20.47 -25.30 -9.41
N HIS A 655 21.11 -24.53 -10.30
CA HIS A 655 21.24 -23.07 -10.09
C HIS A 655 19.92 -22.31 -10.28
N GLY A 656 19.07 -22.69 -11.24
CA GLY A 656 17.71 -22.14 -11.38
C GLY A 656 16.73 -22.61 -10.29
N LYS A 657 17.20 -23.46 -9.37
CA LYS A 657 16.40 -24.10 -8.32
C LYS A 657 16.79 -23.67 -6.91
N ASN A 658 18.07 -23.46 -6.57
CA ASN A 658 18.50 -23.30 -5.17
C ASN A 658 17.77 -22.22 -4.34
N GLU A 659 17.27 -21.13 -4.94
CA GLU A 659 16.53 -20.08 -4.22
C GLU A 659 15.04 -20.41 -4.06
N THR A 660 14.42 -20.98 -5.09
CA THR A 660 13.03 -21.45 -5.07
C THR A 660 12.86 -22.76 -4.28
N GLU A 661 13.84 -23.66 -4.34
CA GLU A 661 13.93 -24.87 -3.51
C GLU A 661 14.21 -24.54 -2.05
N LYS A 662 15.06 -23.56 -1.69
CA LYS A 662 15.20 -23.20 -0.26
C LYS A 662 13.92 -22.61 0.35
N GLN A 663 13.11 -21.91 -0.43
CA GLN A 663 11.79 -21.47 0.03
C GLN A 663 10.77 -22.62 0.00
N SER A 664 10.75 -23.45 -1.05
CA SER A 664 9.78 -24.55 -1.16
C SER A 664 10.08 -25.73 -0.24
N GLU A 665 11.33 -26.06 0.05
CA GLU A 665 11.72 -27.03 1.09
C GLU A 665 11.33 -26.53 2.49
N GLY A 666 11.51 -25.24 2.77
CA GLY A 666 11.04 -24.64 4.03
C GLY A 666 9.52 -24.72 4.17
N ILE A 667 8.78 -24.41 3.10
CA ILE A 667 7.31 -24.53 3.03
C ILE A 667 6.88 -26.00 3.08
N GLN A 668 7.58 -26.92 2.41
CA GLN A 668 7.23 -28.34 2.37
C GLN A 668 7.51 -29.01 3.73
N GLN A 669 8.63 -28.70 4.37
CA GLN A 669 8.92 -29.18 5.72
C GLN A 669 7.95 -28.57 6.75
N MET A 670 7.45 -27.35 6.54
CA MET A 670 6.35 -26.78 7.32
C MET A 670 5.03 -27.53 7.07
N LYS A 671 4.70 -27.85 5.81
CA LYS A 671 3.52 -28.64 5.40
C LYS A 671 3.55 -30.05 5.98
N ASP A 672 4.64 -30.79 5.81
CA ASP A 672 4.77 -32.18 6.24
C ASP A 672 4.62 -32.31 7.76
N ASN A 673 5.20 -31.38 8.52
CA ASN A 673 5.00 -31.30 9.97
C ASN A 673 3.55 -30.98 10.36
N LEU A 674 2.85 -30.12 9.61
CA LEU A 674 1.44 -29.80 9.85
C LEU A 674 0.49 -30.93 9.44
N ILE A 675 0.74 -31.60 8.32
CA ILE A 675 0.00 -32.79 7.86
C ILE A 675 0.19 -33.95 8.86
N LYS A 676 1.37 -34.06 9.48
CA LYS A 676 1.60 -34.99 10.59
C LYS A 676 0.81 -34.61 11.85
N LEU A 677 0.84 -33.34 12.27
CA LEU A 677 0.06 -32.82 13.39
C LEU A 677 -1.46 -33.03 13.21
N MET A 678 -1.99 -32.88 12.00
CA MET A 678 -3.38 -33.22 11.67
C MET A 678 -3.70 -34.70 11.93
N LYS A 679 -2.89 -35.59 11.36
CA LYS A 679 -3.10 -37.05 11.43
C LYS A 679 -3.01 -37.57 12.87
N GLU A 680 -2.15 -36.98 13.68
CA GLU A 680 -1.94 -37.41 15.07
C GLU A 680 -2.92 -36.76 16.05
N LYS A 681 -3.31 -35.48 15.87
CA LYS A 681 -4.17 -34.74 16.83
C LYS A 681 -5.04 -33.62 16.21
N LYS A 682 -6.09 -33.98 15.45
CA LYS A 682 -7.07 -33.04 14.82
C LYS A 682 -7.50 -31.85 15.73
N SER A 683 -7.79 -32.09 17.01
CA SER A 683 -8.27 -31.03 17.93
C SER A 683 -7.21 -29.98 18.32
N SER A 684 -5.96 -30.36 18.54
CA SER A 684 -4.89 -29.38 18.81
C SER A 684 -4.44 -28.65 17.56
N PHE A 685 -4.53 -29.29 16.39
CA PHE A 685 -4.26 -28.66 15.09
C PHE A 685 -5.17 -27.46 14.84
N CYS A 686 -6.49 -27.61 15.02
CA CYS A 686 -7.43 -26.52 14.76
C CYS A 686 -7.21 -25.32 15.70
N LYS A 687 -6.92 -25.58 16.98
CA LYS A 687 -6.56 -24.54 17.96
C LYS A 687 -5.26 -23.82 17.60
N TRP A 688 -4.26 -24.54 17.07
CA TRP A 688 -3.00 -23.94 16.62
C TRP A 688 -3.20 -23.01 15.42
N ILE A 689 -3.92 -23.45 14.37
CA ILE A 689 -4.22 -22.59 13.21
C ILE A 689 -4.96 -21.32 13.63
N ASN A 690 -6.02 -21.45 14.43
CA ASN A 690 -6.77 -20.28 14.91
C ASN A 690 -5.85 -19.32 15.70
N THR A 691 -4.98 -19.84 16.57
CA THR A 691 -4.00 -19.03 17.34
C THR A 691 -3.03 -18.28 16.43
N GLU A 692 -2.50 -18.91 15.37
CA GLU A 692 -1.58 -18.26 14.43
C GLU A 692 -2.29 -17.22 13.56
N LEU A 693 -3.48 -17.52 13.02
CA LEU A 693 -4.28 -16.60 12.21
C LEU A 693 -4.81 -15.42 13.04
N SER A 694 -4.99 -15.60 14.35
CA SER A 694 -5.36 -14.56 15.33
C SER A 694 -4.24 -13.58 15.68
N LYS A 695 -3.00 -13.78 15.19
CA LYS A 695 -1.89 -12.85 15.47
C LYS A 695 -2.19 -11.46 14.88
N LYS A 696 -2.11 -10.44 15.74
CA LYS A 696 -2.27 -9.03 15.34
C LYS A 696 -1.10 -8.58 14.49
N GLU A 697 -1.38 -7.80 13.46
CA GLU A 697 -0.36 -7.20 12.60
C GLU A 697 0.20 -5.96 13.31
N GLN A 698 1.29 -6.17 14.06
CA GLN A 698 1.94 -5.18 14.91
C GLN A 698 3.46 -5.32 14.80
N GLY A 699 4.19 -4.24 15.10
CA GLY A 699 5.65 -4.16 14.96
C GLY A 699 6.08 -3.29 13.79
N THR A 700 7.31 -3.48 13.33
CA THR A 700 7.87 -2.83 12.13
C THR A 700 7.20 -3.32 10.85
N TYR A 701 7.42 -2.61 9.74
CA TYR A 701 6.95 -3.04 8.42
C TYR A 701 7.41 -4.46 8.05
N GLN A 702 8.64 -4.84 8.41
CA GLN A 702 9.17 -6.19 8.13
C GLN A 702 8.46 -7.27 8.96
N GLU A 703 8.17 -7.00 10.23
CA GLU A 703 7.42 -7.92 11.10
C GLU A 703 5.95 -8.06 10.65
N ILE A 704 5.31 -6.95 10.24
CA ILE A 704 3.95 -6.98 9.68
C ILE A 704 3.91 -7.80 8.38
N GLN A 705 4.87 -7.62 7.47
CA GLN A 705 4.95 -8.41 6.24
C GLN A 705 5.23 -9.89 6.52
N TYR A 706 6.07 -10.21 7.51
CA TYR A 706 6.30 -11.59 7.97
C TYR A 706 5.01 -12.22 8.53
N ILE A 707 4.26 -11.49 9.37
CA ILE A 707 2.98 -11.94 9.92
C ILE A 707 1.94 -12.17 8.81
N ARG A 708 1.89 -11.28 7.80
CA ARG A 708 1.00 -11.44 6.63
C ARG A 708 1.36 -12.66 5.79
N LYS A 709 2.63 -12.82 5.40
CA LYS A 709 3.10 -14.01 4.68
C LYS A 709 2.80 -15.29 5.48
N ARG A 710 3.00 -15.26 6.80
CA ARG A 710 2.69 -16.40 7.68
C ARG A 710 1.21 -16.77 7.70
N LYS A 711 0.30 -15.79 7.69
CA LYS A 711 -1.16 -16.04 7.57
C LYS A 711 -1.50 -16.62 6.20
N GLU A 712 -0.92 -16.10 5.14
CA GLU A 712 -1.08 -16.61 3.77
C GLU A 712 -0.60 -18.06 3.64
N ASP A 713 0.60 -18.40 4.15
CA ASP A 713 1.13 -19.77 4.13
C ASP A 713 0.19 -20.75 4.85
N ILE A 714 -0.41 -20.32 5.97
CA ILE A 714 -1.35 -21.15 6.73
C ILE A 714 -2.70 -21.28 6.01
N CYS A 715 -3.17 -20.22 5.34
CA CYS A 715 -4.38 -20.28 4.51
C CYS A 715 -4.18 -21.17 3.27
N GLN A 716 -3.01 -21.11 2.62
CA GLN A 716 -2.65 -22.05 1.55
C GLN A 716 -2.74 -23.49 2.05
N ILE A 717 -2.22 -23.76 3.25
CA ILE A 717 -2.29 -25.08 3.87
C ILE A 717 -3.75 -25.49 4.16
N VAL A 718 -4.58 -24.60 4.70
CA VAL A 718 -6.03 -24.86 4.89
C VAL A 718 -6.72 -25.19 3.56
N GLY A 719 -6.41 -24.45 2.49
CA GLY A 719 -6.87 -24.73 1.13
C GLY A 719 -6.48 -26.14 0.67
N GLU A 720 -5.19 -26.48 0.74
CA GLU A 720 -4.67 -27.80 0.33
C GLU A 720 -5.23 -28.97 1.17
N ILE A 721 -5.71 -28.71 2.39
CA ILE A 721 -6.32 -29.71 3.28
C ILE A 721 -7.77 -30.03 2.91
N PHE A 722 -8.55 -29.05 2.44
CA PHE A 722 -9.99 -29.19 2.22
C PHE A 722 -10.42 -29.13 0.75
N TYR A 723 -9.64 -28.49 -0.12
CA TYR A 723 -9.94 -28.36 -1.54
C TYR A 723 -10.06 -29.74 -2.18
N ASP A 724 -11.24 -30.03 -2.74
CA ASP A 724 -11.58 -31.32 -3.34
C ASP A 724 -11.36 -32.52 -2.36
N LYS A 725 -11.74 -32.35 -1.08
CA LYS A 725 -11.69 -33.42 -0.06
C LYS A 725 -13.04 -33.63 0.63
N MET A 726 -13.58 -34.83 0.44
CA MET A 726 -14.85 -35.31 1.03
C MET A 726 -14.71 -35.68 2.53
N ASP A 727 -14.07 -34.84 3.36
CA ASP A 727 -14.04 -34.97 4.83
C ASP A 727 -14.85 -33.84 5.47
N ASP A 728 -16.18 -34.00 5.44
CA ASP A 728 -17.14 -33.05 6.03
C ASP A 728 -16.95 -32.90 7.54
N GLN A 729 -16.54 -33.98 8.23
CA GLN A 729 -16.27 -33.95 9.66
C GLN A 729 -15.08 -33.04 9.98
N ALA A 730 -14.00 -33.07 9.18
CA ALA A 730 -12.86 -32.17 9.34
C ALA A 730 -13.19 -30.73 8.96
N ARG A 731 -13.99 -30.49 7.90
CA ARG A 731 -14.46 -29.13 7.55
C ARG A 731 -15.29 -28.55 8.70
N MET A 732 -16.23 -29.32 9.26
CA MET A 732 -17.01 -28.88 10.43
C MET A 732 -16.13 -28.63 11.67
N GLN A 733 -15.20 -29.53 12.01
CA GLN A 733 -14.28 -29.34 13.15
C GLN A 733 -13.38 -28.10 13.01
N ALA A 734 -13.00 -27.73 11.79
CA ALA A 734 -12.26 -26.50 11.52
C ALA A 734 -13.12 -25.23 11.65
N ILE A 735 -14.39 -25.30 11.25
CA ILE A 735 -15.39 -24.23 11.43
C ILE A 735 -15.70 -24.02 12.92
N GLU A 736 -16.02 -25.10 13.66
CA GLU A 736 -16.21 -25.10 15.12
C GLU A 736 -14.95 -24.65 15.86
N GLY A 737 -13.77 -25.01 15.34
CA GLY A 737 -12.46 -24.55 15.83
C GLY A 737 -12.17 -23.07 15.57
N GLY A 738 -13.06 -22.35 14.89
CA GLY A 738 -12.97 -20.91 14.60
C GLY A 738 -12.07 -20.52 13.43
N ILE A 739 -11.57 -21.48 12.64
CA ILE A 739 -10.67 -21.20 11.50
C ILE A 739 -11.41 -20.38 10.43
N ALA A 740 -12.62 -20.79 10.04
CA ALA A 740 -13.42 -20.06 9.06
C ALA A 740 -13.72 -18.63 9.52
N SER A 741 -14.11 -18.45 10.79
CA SER A 741 -14.37 -17.13 11.39
C SER A 741 -13.13 -16.22 11.36
N GLN A 742 -11.94 -16.77 11.60
CA GLN A 742 -10.70 -16.00 11.58
C GLN A 742 -10.22 -15.70 10.14
N ILE A 743 -10.51 -16.56 9.16
CA ILE A 743 -10.29 -16.28 7.73
C ILE A 743 -11.22 -15.14 7.27
N ILE A 744 -12.51 -15.19 7.63
CA ILE A 744 -13.48 -14.11 7.39
C ILE A 744 -12.96 -12.79 8.00
N ALA A 745 -12.46 -12.81 9.24
CA ALA A 745 -11.90 -11.63 9.90
C ALA A 745 -10.65 -11.07 9.17
N ILE A 746 -9.77 -11.92 8.63
CA ILE A 746 -8.62 -11.48 7.83
C ILE A 746 -9.09 -10.81 6.52
N LEU A 747 -9.98 -11.46 5.78
CA LEU A 747 -10.53 -10.98 4.51
C LEU A 747 -11.36 -9.69 4.65
N MET A 748 -11.92 -9.43 5.84
CA MET A 748 -12.66 -8.19 6.17
C MET A 748 -11.78 -7.05 6.71
N THR A 749 -10.53 -7.30 7.11
CA THR A 749 -9.70 -6.28 7.81
C THR A 749 -8.39 -5.93 7.10
N GLN A 750 -7.91 -6.75 6.17
CA GLN A 750 -6.78 -6.38 5.33
C GLN A 750 -7.24 -5.45 4.19
N PRO A 751 -6.43 -4.46 3.77
CA PRO A 751 -6.70 -3.66 2.59
C PRO A 751 -6.92 -4.56 1.37
N LEU A 752 -7.99 -4.31 0.61
CA LEU A 752 -8.45 -5.15 -0.50
C LEU A 752 -7.31 -5.54 -1.46
N ASN A 753 -6.47 -4.58 -1.86
CA ASN A 753 -5.32 -4.80 -2.75
C ASN A 753 -4.14 -5.59 -2.15
N THR A 754 -4.23 -6.02 -0.88
CA THR A 754 -3.26 -6.89 -0.21
C THR A 754 -3.78 -8.31 0.04
N ILE A 755 -5.02 -8.60 -0.35
CA ILE A 755 -5.61 -9.93 -0.27
C ILE A 755 -5.07 -10.78 -1.43
N THR A 756 -4.55 -11.96 -1.12
CA THR A 756 -3.98 -12.89 -2.10
C THR A 756 -4.88 -14.10 -2.31
N HIS A 757 -4.78 -14.73 -3.49
CA HIS A 757 -5.58 -15.90 -3.87
C HIS A 757 -5.55 -17.05 -2.84
N PRO A 758 -4.43 -17.39 -2.16
CA PRO A 758 -4.45 -18.39 -1.09
C PRO A 758 -5.37 -18.05 0.09
N LEU A 759 -5.65 -16.78 0.37
CA LEU A 759 -6.60 -16.39 1.42
C LEU A 759 -8.05 -16.69 1.00
N SER A 760 -8.46 -16.28 -0.22
CA SER A 760 -9.81 -16.52 -0.75
C SER A 760 -10.06 -18.00 -1.04
N LEU A 761 -9.09 -18.69 -1.63
CA LEU A 761 -9.13 -20.13 -1.91
C LEU A 761 -9.27 -20.94 -0.61
N SER A 762 -8.65 -20.50 0.49
CA SER A 762 -8.83 -21.14 1.81
C SER A 762 -10.26 -21.06 2.31
N PHE A 763 -10.97 -19.95 2.05
CA PHE A 763 -12.39 -19.85 2.38
C PHE A 763 -13.25 -20.70 1.43
N TYR A 764 -12.98 -20.64 0.12
CA TYR A 764 -13.69 -21.44 -0.89
C TYR A 764 -13.62 -22.94 -0.59
N SER A 765 -12.49 -23.43 -0.08
CA SER A 765 -12.29 -24.83 0.33
C SER A 765 -13.21 -25.31 1.46
N PHE A 766 -13.87 -24.41 2.21
CA PHE A 766 -14.95 -24.79 3.13
C PHE A 766 -16.29 -24.97 2.42
N THR A 767 -16.53 -24.27 1.32
CA THR A 767 -17.79 -24.34 0.54
C THR A 767 -17.84 -25.49 -0.47
N ASN A 768 -16.67 -26.00 -0.88
CA ASN A 768 -16.54 -27.06 -1.88
C ASN A 768 -15.55 -28.15 -1.37
N PRO A 769 -15.93 -29.45 -1.28
CA PRO A 769 -17.17 -30.06 -1.80
C PRO A 769 -18.48 -29.59 -1.15
N PHE A 770 -19.54 -29.54 -1.96
CA PHE A 770 -20.87 -29.09 -1.56
C PHE A 770 -21.46 -29.95 -0.44
N SER A 771 -21.86 -29.30 0.67
CA SER A 771 -22.44 -29.96 1.84
C SER A 771 -23.40 -29.01 2.57
N PRO A 772 -24.73 -29.23 2.51
CA PRO A 772 -25.71 -28.31 3.07
C PRO A 772 -25.51 -27.96 4.56
N PRO A 773 -25.16 -28.90 5.48
CA PRO A 773 -24.91 -28.55 6.88
C PRO A 773 -23.73 -27.58 7.06
N ILE A 774 -22.66 -27.77 6.30
CA ILE A 774 -21.49 -26.89 6.33
C ILE A 774 -21.83 -25.51 5.75
N LEU A 775 -22.54 -25.48 4.62
CA LEU A 775 -22.92 -24.25 3.93
C LEU A 775 -23.92 -23.43 4.77
N GLN A 776 -24.85 -24.08 5.46
CA GLN A 776 -25.75 -23.44 6.42
C GLN A 776 -25.00 -22.88 7.64
N GLN A 777 -23.95 -23.56 8.12
CA GLN A 777 -23.11 -23.06 9.21
C GLN A 777 -22.26 -21.86 8.77
N LEU A 778 -21.67 -21.89 7.57
CA LEU A 778 -20.92 -20.77 7.01
C LEU A 778 -21.79 -19.52 6.79
N ALA A 779 -23.06 -19.69 6.39
CA ALA A 779 -24.00 -18.59 6.25
C ALA A 779 -24.19 -17.78 7.55
N GLN A 780 -24.11 -18.44 8.71
CA GLN A 780 -24.27 -17.83 10.04
C GLN A 780 -23.03 -17.05 10.52
N LEU A 781 -21.85 -17.27 9.91
CA LEU A 781 -20.57 -16.67 10.35
C LEU A 781 -20.29 -15.27 9.75
N ASN A 782 -21.31 -14.54 9.31
CA ASN A 782 -21.17 -13.28 8.57
C ASN A 782 -20.34 -13.40 7.28
N SER A 783 -20.48 -14.53 6.56
CA SER A 783 -19.81 -14.75 5.28
C SER A 783 -20.26 -13.77 4.18
N PHE A 784 -21.53 -13.37 4.16
CA PHE A 784 -22.07 -12.52 3.09
C PHE A 784 -21.41 -11.13 2.97
N PRO A 785 -21.21 -10.33 4.05
CA PRO A 785 -20.44 -9.08 3.98
C PRO A 785 -19.04 -9.26 3.38
N MET A 786 -18.34 -10.34 3.77
CA MET A 786 -16.98 -10.64 3.33
C MET A 786 -16.93 -11.02 1.85
N LEU A 787 -17.83 -11.91 1.42
CA LEU A 787 -17.90 -12.34 0.02
C LEU A 787 -18.29 -11.19 -0.91
N LEU A 788 -19.17 -10.28 -0.47
CA LEU A 788 -19.49 -9.06 -1.21
C LEU A 788 -18.29 -8.10 -1.30
N HIS A 789 -17.53 -7.90 -0.21
CA HIS A 789 -16.34 -7.05 -0.21
C HIS A 789 -15.28 -7.51 -1.24
N LEU A 790 -15.14 -8.82 -1.44
CA LEU A 790 -14.19 -9.39 -2.41
C LEU A 790 -14.62 -9.24 -3.89
N LEU A 791 -15.87 -8.86 -4.19
CA LEU A 791 -16.34 -8.74 -5.59
C LEU A 791 -15.72 -7.56 -6.35
N ASP A 792 -15.25 -6.53 -5.64
CA ASP A 792 -14.51 -5.38 -6.20
C ASP A 792 -12.98 -5.60 -6.25
N HIS A 793 -12.50 -6.83 -6.01
CA HIS A 793 -11.08 -7.15 -5.98
C HIS A 793 -10.44 -7.20 -7.40
N PRO A 794 -9.24 -6.62 -7.63
CA PRO A 794 -8.63 -6.55 -8.97
C PRO A 794 -8.11 -7.89 -9.52
N ASN A 795 -7.81 -8.89 -8.69
CA ASN A 795 -7.51 -10.25 -9.17
C ASN A 795 -8.81 -11.04 -9.36
N ILE A 796 -9.09 -11.38 -10.62
CA ILE A 796 -10.19 -12.23 -11.09
C ILE A 796 -10.32 -13.57 -10.34
N GLN A 797 -9.22 -14.16 -9.87
CA GLN A 797 -9.26 -15.43 -9.11
C GLN A 797 -9.92 -15.26 -7.74
N VAL A 798 -9.63 -14.17 -7.04
CA VAL A 798 -10.23 -13.84 -5.74
C VAL A 798 -11.73 -13.54 -5.89
N VAL A 799 -12.11 -12.87 -6.98
CA VAL A 799 -13.52 -12.64 -7.34
C VAL A 799 -14.22 -13.97 -7.68
N GLY A 800 -13.52 -14.87 -8.39
CA GLY A 800 -13.97 -16.24 -8.70
C GLY A 800 -14.25 -17.08 -7.44
N ASP A 801 -13.27 -17.15 -6.52
CA ASP A 801 -13.42 -17.80 -5.22
C ASP A 801 -14.62 -17.23 -4.45
N ALA A 802 -14.78 -15.89 -4.44
CA ALA A 802 -15.83 -15.21 -3.72
C ALA A 802 -17.22 -15.48 -4.30
N ILE A 803 -17.39 -15.41 -5.64
CA ILE A 803 -18.68 -15.67 -6.28
C ILE A 803 -19.06 -17.15 -6.21
N ALA A 804 -18.09 -18.07 -6.34
CA ALA A 804 -18.34 -19.51 -6.21
C ALA A 804 -18.68 -19.88 -4.76
N SER A 805 -17.98 -19.31 -3.78
CA SER A 805 -18.34 -19.45 -2.35
C SER A 805 -19.74 -18.93 -2.05
N LEU A 806 -20.12 -17.78 -2.63
CA LEU A 806 -21.44 -17.20 -2.47
C LEU A 806 -22.52 -18.09 -3.10
N PHE A 807 -22.31 -18.55 -4.33
CA PHE A 807 -23.22 -19.47 -5.01
C PHE A 807 -23.45 -20.75 -4.20
N ASN A 808 -22.37 -21.38 -3.74
CA ASN A 808 -22.43 -22.60 -2.94
C ASN A 808 -23.25 -22.37 -1.65
N ILE A 809 -23.04 -21.27 -0.94
CA ILE A 809 -23.78 -20.95 0.29
C ILE A 809 -25.27 -20.68 0.00
N LEU A 810 -25.60 -19.94 -1.07
CA LEU A 810 -26.99 -19.71 -1.47
C LEU A 810 -27.70 -21.03 -1.83
N LEU A 811 -27.07 -21.86 -2.69
CA LEU A 811 -27.60 -23.16 -3.09
C LEU A 811 -27.81 -24.08 -1.88
N GLY A 812 -26.80 -24.22 -1.01
CA GLY A 812 -26.82 -25.11 0.16
C GLY A 812 -27.84 -24.73 1.24
N VAL A 813 -28.23 -23.45 1.32
CA VAL A 813 -29.33 -23.00 2.18
C VAL A 813 -30.70 -23.33 1.59
N THR A 814 -30.82 -23.39 0.25
CA THR A 814 -32.10 -23.66 -0.43
C THR A 814 -32.45 -25.14 -0.61
N SER A 815 -31.53 -26.08 -0.34
CA SER A 815 -31.78 -27.52 -0.54
C SER A 815 -32.79 -28.14 0.43
N SER A 816 -33.25 -27.39 1.43
CA SER A 816 -34.30 -27.78 2.40
C SER A 816 -35.61 -26.99 2.25
N LEU A 817 -35.76 -26.22 1.16
CA LEU A 817 -36.91 -25.33 0.91
C LEU A 817 -37.71 -25.77 -0.32
N ASN A 818 -39.02 -25.55 -0.32
CA ASN A 818 -39.89 -25.82 -1.47
C ASN A 818 -39.62 -24.81 -2.60
N GLU A 819 -39.87 -25.17 -3.86
CA GLU A 819 -39.58 -24.28 -5.01
C GLU A 819 -40.28 -22.91 -4.90
N ASN A 820 -41.46 -22.88 -4.27
CA ASN A 820 -42.27 -21.68 -4.01
C ASN A 820 -41.76 -20.81 -2.85
N ASP A 821 -40.83 -21.29 -2.03
CA ASP A 821 -40.32 -20.54 -0.87
C ASP A 821 -39.26 -19.51 -1.32
N PRO A 822 -39.40 -18.21 -0.95
CA PRO A 822 -38.44 -17.17 -1.29
C PRO A 822 -37.11 -17.37 -0.54
N HIS A 823 -36.00 -16.98 -1.18
CA HIS A 823 -34.66 -17.17 -0.61
C HIS A 823 -34.49 -16.47 0.76
N PRO A 824 -34.10 -17.18 1.85
CA PRO A 824 -34.04 -16.60 3.20
C PRO A 824 -33.13 -15.38 3.31
N TYR A 825 -31.91 -15.48 2.78
CA TYR A 825 -30.92 -14.39 2.81
C TYR A 825 -31.12 -13.31 1.73
N PHE A 826 -32.25 -13.28 1.02
CA PHE A 826 -32.52 -12.22 0.03
C PHE A 826 -32.42 -10.84 0.66
N GLN A 827 -33.11 -10.63 1.79
CA GLN A 827 -33.15 -9.32 2.44
C GLN A 827 -31.77 -8.92 2.95
N THR A 828 -31.06 -9.86 3.60
CA THR A 828 -29.68 -9.68 4.09
C THR A 828 -28.73 -9.19 2.99
N ILE A 829 -28.81 -9.76 1.78
CA ILE A 829 -27.96 -9.34 0.66
C ILE A 829 -28.46 -8.03 0.03
N GLN A 830 -29.77 -7.81 -0.07
CA GLN A 830 -30.34 -6.55 -0.57
C GLN A 830 -29.99 -5.35 0.33
N ASP A 831 -30.04 -5.51 1.66
CA ASP A 831 -29.73 -4.45 2.64
C ASP A 831 -28.27 -3.99 2.54
N MET A 832 -27.36 -4.90 2.16
CA MET A 832 -25.94 -4.62 1.90
C MET A 832 -25.65 -4.12 0.47
N LYS A 833 -26.68 -3.82 -0.33
CA LYS A 833 -26.58 -3.49 -1.77
C LYS A 833 -25.86 -4.59 -2.59
N GLY A 834 -25.98 -5.84 -2.17
CA GLY A 834 -25.29 -6.96 -2.78
C GLY A 834 -25.87 -7.37 -4.13
N ILE A 835 -27.18 -7.15 -4.36
CA ILE A 835 -27.82 -7.45 -5.65
C ILE A 835 -27.31 -6.50 -6.75
N GLU A 836 -27.08 -5.24 -6.39
CA GLU A 836 -26.51 -4.21 -7.25
C GLU A 836 -25.03 -4.48 -7.55
N GLN A 837 -24.25 -4.93 -6.55
CA GLN A 837 -22.87 -5.38 -6.74
C GLN A 837 -22.78 -6.62 -7.65
N LEU A 838 -23.65 -7.61 -7.46
CA LEU A 838 -23.74 -8.78 -8.32
C LEU A 838 -24.12 -8.41 -9.75
N PHE A 839 -25.09 -7.52 -9.97
CA PHE A 839 -25.46 -7.11 -11.32
C PHE A 839 -24.32 -6.32 -12.02
N LYS A 840 -23.65 -5.41 -11.29
CA LYS A 840 -22.42 -4.74 -11.76
C LYS A 840 -21.33 -5.73 -12.17
N LEU A 841 -21.12 -6.80 -11.38
CA LEU A 841 -20.15 -7.86 -11.70
C LEU A 841 -20.56 -8.67 -12.94
N PHE A 842 -21.85 -9.00 -13.08
CA PHE A 842 -22.40 -9.71 -14.25
C PHE A 842 -22.28 -8.90 -15.56
N GLN A 843 -22.37 -7.56 -15.49
CA GLN A 843 -22.14 -6.68 -16.64
C GLN A 843 -20.65 -6.40 -16.92
N SER A 844 -19.74 -6.86 -16.05
CA SER A 844 -18.29 -6.65 -16.19
C SER A 844 -17.61 -7.70 -17.11
N LYS A 845 -16.31 -7.49 -17.38
CA LYS A 845 -15.48 -8.42 -18.17
C LYS A 845 -14.80 -9.52 -17.32
N ALA A 846 -15.37 -9.89 -16.18
CA ALA A 846 -14.73 -10.79 -15.19
C ALA A 846 -14.63 -12.29 -15.57
N GLY A 847 -14.58 -12.63 -16.87
CA GLY A 847 -14.53 -14.01 -17.37
C GLY A 847 -15.90 -14.69 -17.52
N LYS A 848 -15.95 -15.85 -18.20
CA LYS A 848 -17.18 -16.65 -18.40
C LYS A 848 -17.70 -17.13 -17.06
N ASP A 849 -16.90 -17.94 -16.37
CA ASP A 849 -17.31 -18.71 -15.20
C ASP A 849 -17.82 -17.81 -14.06
N THR A 850 -17.14 -16.68 -13.82
CA THR A 850 -17.58 -15.65 -12.88
C THR A 850 -18.94 -15.06 -13.26
N ARG A 851 -19.14 -14.72 -14.55
CA ARG A 851 -20.37 -14.11 -15.05
C ARG A 851 -21.55 -15.09 -15.00
N ASP A 852 -21.32 -16.34 -15.37
CA ASP A 852 -22.31 -17.42 -15.33
C ASP A 852 -22.72 -17.71 -13.87
N THR A 853 -21.74 -17.85 -12.98
CA THR A 853 -21.96 -18.02 -11.53
C THR A 853 -22.67 -16.81 -10.92
N THR A 854 -22.39 -15.59 -11.38
CA THR A 854 -23.09 -14.37 -10.93
C THR A 854 -24.55 -14.36 -11.37
N ALA A 855 -24.84 -14.78 -12.61
CA ALA A 855 -26.22 -14.93 -13.08
C ALA A 855 -27.00 -15.98 -12.27
N LEU A 856 -26.34 -17.09 -11.90
CA LEU A 856 -26.90 -18.10 -11.00
C LEU A 856 -27.16 -17.54 -9.59
N CYS A 857 -26.23 -16.79 -9.00
CA CYS A 857 -26.44 -16.12 -7.70
C CYS A 857 -27.67 -15.20 -7.71
N LEU A 858 -27.81 -14.37 -8.75
CA LEU A 858 -28.96 -13.48 -8.92
C LEU A 858 -30.27 -14.26 -9.05
N ALA A 859 -30.30 -15.35 -9.83
CA ALA A 859 -31.47 -16.19 -9.99
C ALA A 859 -31.88 -16.92 -8.70
N HIS A 860 -30.91 -17.45 -7.93
CA HIS A 860 -31.17 -18.09 -6.64
C HIS A 860 -31.71 -17.11 -5.60
N LEU A 861 -31.27 -15.85 -5.61
CA LEU A 861 -31.82 -14.80 -4.75
C LEU A 861 -33.26 -14.44 -5.15
N PHE A 862 -33.52 -14.24 -6.44
CA PHE A 862 -34.87 -13.93 -6.95
C PHE A 862 -35.80 -15.16 -7.09
N ARG A 863 -35.45 -16.31 -6.51
CA ARG A 863 -36.35 -17.47 -6.34
C ARG A 863 -37.72 -17.04 -5.80
N ALA A 864 -38.78 -17.43 -6.50
CA ALA A 864 -40.18 -17.07 -6.19
C ALA A 864 -40.45 -15.56 -6.06
N ARG A 865 -39.59 -14.68 -6.61
CA ARG A 865 -39.69 -13.22 -6.54
C ARG A 865 -39.58 -12.60 -7.94
N LYS A 866 -40.35 -11.56 -8.20
CA LYS A 866 -40.17 -10.70 -9.39
C LYS A 866 -38.79 -10.02 -9.35
N ILE A 867 -38.00 -10.11 -10.42
CA ILE A 867 -36.84 -9.22 -10.60
C ILE A 867 -37.38 -7.81 -10.95
N PRO A 868 -37.18 -6.77 -10.11
CA PRO A 868 -37.88 -5.51 -10.27
C PRO A 868 -37.37 -4.68 -11.45
N ASN A 869 -36.04 -4.57 -11.59
CA ASN A 869 -35.41 -3.91 -12.73
C ASN A 869 -35.65 -4.74 -14.01
N ALA A 870 -36.27 -4.13 -15.03
CA ALA A 870 -36.58 -4.77 -16.30
C ALA A 870 -35.36 -5.08 -17.18
N GLU A 871 -34.31 -4.25 -17.10
CA GLU A 871 -33.05 -4.48 -17.79
C GLU A 871 -32.32 -5.69 -17.19
N MET A 872 -32.12 -5.69 -15.87
CA MET A 872 -31.59 -6.83 -15.11
C MET A 872 -32.37 -8.12 -15.38
N ARG A 873 -33.71 -8.07 -15.33
CA ARG A 873 -34.57 -9.23 -15.62
C ARG A 873 -34.32 -9.76 -17.03
N LYS A 874 -34.29 -8.88 -18.03
CA LYS A 874 -34.04 -9.25 -19.43
C LYS A 874 -32.64 -9.83 -19.64
N GLU A 875 -31.60 -9.17 -19.16
CA GLU A 875 -30.22 -9.59 -19.39
C GLU A 875 -29.88 -10.91 -18.69
N VAL A 876 -30.21 -11.04 -17.40
CA VAL A 876 -29.90 -12.25 -16.62
C VAL A 876 -30.67 -13.46 -17.15
N ILE A 877 -31.96 -13.30 -17.45
CA ILE A 877 -32.77 -14.41 -18.01
C ILE A 877 -32.32 -14.75 -19.45
N SER A 878 -31.96 -13.76 -20.28
CA SER A 878 -31.43 -14.03 -21.62
C SER A 878 -30.08 -14.74 -21.58
N HIS A 879 -29.22 -14.40 -20.62
CA HIS A 879 -27.93 -15.07 -20.43
C HIS A 879 -28.12 -16.51 -19.96
N LEU A 880 -28.92 -16.74 -18.93
CA LEU A 880 -29.26 -18.09 -18.46
C LEU A 880 -29.93 -18.93 -19.56
N LYS A 881 -30.87 -18.37 -20.33
CA LYS A 881 -31.48 -19.07 -21.48
C LYS A 881 -30.45 -19.51 -22.55
N SER A 882 -29.31 -18.82 -22.68
CA SER A 882 -28.23 -19.21 -23.60
C SER A 882 -27.38 -20.39 -23.08
N LEU A 883 -27.27 -20.55 -21.76
CA LEU A 883 -26.47 -21.60 -21.10
C LEU A 883 -27.23 -22.93 -20.89
N VAL A 884 -28.50 -23.02 -21.31
CA VAL A 884 -29.34 -24.23 -21.14
C VAL A 884 -28.75 -25.47 -21.84
N ASN A 885 -27.92 -25.25 -22.85
CA ASN A 885 -27.19 -26.28 -23.60
C ASN A 885 -25.67 -26.02 -23.58
N ASP A 886 -25.12 -25.51 -22.47
CA ASP A 886 -23.66 -25.43 -22.29
C ASP A 886 -23.04 -26.85 -22.30
N ASP A 887 -21.77 -26.95 -22.72
CA ASP A 887 -21.02 -28.20 -22.76
C ASP A 887 -20.64 -28.69 -21.33
N ASP A 888 -20.57 -27.78 -20.35
CA ASP A 888 -20.41 -28.14 -18.94
C ASP A 888 -21.74 -28.57 -18.30
N ASP A 889 -21.82 -29.85 -17.91
CA ASP A 889 -22.97 -30.42 -17.21
C ASP A 889 -23.26 -29.71 -15.87
N TRP A 890 -22.26 -29.17 -15.15
CA TRP A 890 -22.51 -28.41 -13.91
C TRP A 890 -23.27 -27.12 -14.19
N THR A 891 -22.79 -26.31 -15.14
CA THR A 891 -23.45 -25.07 -15.59
C THR A 891 -24.86 -25.37 -16.06
N LYS A 892 -25.01 -26.35 -16.95
CA LYS A 892 -26.29 -26.78 -17.52
C LYS A 892 -27.30 -27.24 -16.46
N ILE A 893 -26.90 -28.01 -15.47
CA ILE A 893 -27.79 -28.43 -14.36
C ILE A 893 -28.24 -27.23 -13.55
N ASN A 894 -27.31 -26.38 -13.10
CA ASN A 894 -27.63 -25.24 -12.24
C ASN A 894 -28.45 -24.16 -12.98
N VAL A 895 -28.21 -23.93 -14.27
CA VAL A 895 -29.00 -23.04 -15.13
C VAL A 895 -30.44 -23.53 -15.27
N ASN A 896 -30.64 -24.83 -15.47
CA ASN A 896 -31.98 -25.42 -15.55
C ASN A 896 -32.74 -25.32 -14.21
N ILE A 897 -32.05 -25.40 -13.06
CA ILE A 897 -32.64 -25.13 -11.75
C ILE A 897 -32.98 -23.64 -11.60
N ALA A 898 -32.02 -22.75 -11.86
CA ALA A 898 -32.16 -21.30 -11.74
C ALA A 898 -33.35 -20.75 -12.56
N LEU A 899 -33.54 -21.22 -13.80
CA LEU A 899 -34.68 -20.80 -14.63
C LEU A 899 -36.03 -21.26 -14.06
N ARG A 900 -36.14 -22.48 -13.51
CA ARG A 900 -37.37 -22.95 -12.84
C ARG A 900 -37.70 -22.07 -11.64
N LEU A 901 -36.71 -21.79 -10.78
CA LEU A 901 -36.87 -20.99 -9.56
C LEU A 901 -37.31 -19.54 -9.85
N LEU A 902 -36.96 -18.99 -11.00
CA LEU A 902 -37.42 -17.68 -11.46
C LEU A 902 -38.86 -17.71 -12.00
N VAL A 903 -39.21 -18.72 -12.82
CA VAL A 903 -40.52 -18.86 -13.48
C VAL A 903 -41.67 -19.10 -12.49
N VAL A 904 -41.38 -19.50 -11.24
CA VAL A 904 -42.34 -19.50 -10.12
C VAL A 904 -43.04 -18.14 -9.91
N ASN A 905 -42.44 -17.03 -10.39
CA ASN A 905 -43.12 -15.75 -10.50
C ASN A 905 -43.41 -15.43 -11.99
N ASP A 906 -44.69 -15.35 -12.37
CA ASP A 906 -45.15 -15.16 -13.75
C ASP A 906 -44.43 -14.02 -14.50
N VAL A 907 -44.11 -12.93 -13.80
CA VAL A 907 -43.47 -11.72 -14.38
C VAL A 907 -41.99 -11.94 -14.77
N ASN A 908 -41.42 -13.10 -14.43
CA ASN A 908 -40.13 -13.60 -14.92
C ASN A 908 -40.29 -14.68 -16.02
N GLY A 909 -41.51 -15.18 -16.27
CA GLY A 909 -41.81 -16.16 -17.32
C GLY A 909 -41.96 -15.53 -18.70
N ASP A 910 -42.59 -14.35 -18.75
CA ASP A 910 -42.69 -13.44 -19.91
C ASP A 910 -41.31 -12.91 -20.38
#